data_AF-A0A0G4M0L6-F1
#
_entry.id   AF-A0A0G4M0L6-F1
#
_cell.length_a   1.000
_cell.length_b   1.000
_cell.length_c   1.000
_cell.angle_alpha   90.00
_cell.angle_beta   90.00
_cell.angle_gamma   90.00
#
_symmetry.space_group_name_H-M   'P 1'
#
loop_
_entity.id
_entity.type
_entity.pdbx_description
1 polymer ?
#
loop_
_entity_poly.entity_id
_entity_poly.type
_entity_poly.pdbx_seq_one_letter_code
_entity_poly.pdbx_strand_id
1 'polypeptide(L)'
;MGKKSNYGIIFDAGSSGTRLYVYKWKEHAEAVQDATKEELRRLPKIKLETSEKIHPGVSSFADKPEDIGPEHLKALVELALAEVPASKVAETPIYLMATAGMRLLPKTKQQELLQSMCTYLRDNTDFSLPDCNTNIQVISGETEGLYGWLGTNYLLGGFDEPQNHQHGQGHHTYGFLDMGGASAQIAFAPNSTEAKKHSNDLKLVRLRTMDGTVSEHKVFTATWLGYGANQARERYVDRLQELYDKSSNLEVPDPCMPKGLRTTPDGDPLTDKQAKKELTLVGTGLFQECLANTEPLLGKDAPCLDDPCLLNGQHVPSIDFSINHFVGVSEYWHTTHGVFGGKHKAYDLATYQQNVVEFCSRDWVDIASDLEARKKTLEEKARNAQEACFKASWLINVLYEGIGIPRPGLEHEPLPGLNVSDGVIDDAKDRGFLDPFRPVNKIDGIEVSWTLGKMILYAAGQVPPPDDTEDLPVGFGSNVPEAKDFEPAGSQYAPIREGNGRQNNNGGPIGKGYVPPDVLARLEETPSDVRGDIDVDHARRTVYAFQGTTEPERSAVIAALMNYWRSQDAFPVLRGWRDELWPIYANDGELLYNMERSATGLFGVTRYGVHLNAFVRCAEASHGIKMWIARRSPTKSTFPGMLDNTAAGGLMTGEDPFECIIREANEEADLAEDVVRGQTLAAGGVTYTYITHEEAGQAGLIYPEVQWIYDLELQSNVVPRPKDGEVAGFELCGIEEVQHQLAHGKFKPNCALVVIDFLIRHGILTRDNEPDFDEIKLRLHRELPFPGPHKFESFPN
;
A
#
# COMPACT_ATOMS: atom_id res chain seq x y z
N MET A 1 -24.39 -9.28 -10.00
CA MET A 1 -23.02 -9.80 -10.25
C MET A 1 -23.00 -11.30 -9.91
N GLY A 2 -22.30 -12.12 -10.70
CA GLY A 2 -22.33 -13.59 -10.61
C GLY A 2 -21.20 -14.20 -9.75
N LYS A 3 -20.89 -15.48 -9.97
CA LYS A 3 -19.78 -16.20 -9.28
C LYS A 3 -18.38 -15.76 -9.74
N LYS A 4 -18.24 -15.28 -10.98
CA LYS A 4 -17.00 -14.71 -11.53
C LYS A 4 -16.95 -13.22 -11.25
N SER A 5 -16.45 -12.86 -10.08
CA SER A 5 -16.34 -11.48 -9.63
C SER A 5 -15.11 -11.33 -8.78
N ASN A 6 -14.47 -10.18 -8.91
CA ASN A 6 -13.39 -9.72 -8.07
C ASN A 6 -13.96 -8.91 -6.91
N TYR A 7 -13.22 -8.89 -5.81
CA TYR A 7 -13.55 -8.14 -4.61
C TYR A 7 -12.38 -7.23 -4.25
N GLY A 8 -12.63 -6.20 -3.46
CA GLY A 8 -11.59 -5.36 -2.89
C GLY A 8 -12.04 -4.78 -1.56
N ILE A 9 -11.13 -4.75 -0.59
CA ILE A 9 -11.41 -4.31 0.77
C ILE A 9 -10.63 -3.04 1.07
N ILE A 10 -11.30 -2.03 1.64
CA ILE A 10 -10.66 -0.84 2.19
C ILE A 10 -11.15 -0.58 3.61
N PHE A 11 -10.22 -0.46 4.55
CA PHE A 11 -10.43 0.17 5.86
C PHE A 11 -10.06 1.64 5.76
N ASP A 12 -11.07 2.51 5.76
CA ASP A 12 -10.94 3.96 5.86
C ASP A 12 -10.74 4.33 7.34
N ALA A 13 -9.49 4.57 7.72
CA ALA A 13 -9.09 4.89 9.08
C ALA A 13 -9.11 6.42 9.31
N GLY A 14 -10.33 6.95 9.41
CA GLY A 14 -10.61 8.35 9.69
C GLY A 14 -10.34 8.78 11.13
N SER A 15 -10.28 10.10 11.36
CA SER A 15 -10.00 10.66 12.70
C SER A 15 -11.06 10.33 13.76
N SER A 16 -12.33 10.23 13.35
CA SER A 16 -13.45 9.94 14.26
C SER A 16 -13.75 8.45 14.40
N GLY A 17 -13.29 7.61 13.48
CA GLY A 17 -13.67 6.20 13.41
C GLY A 17 -13.07 5.49 12.20
N THR A 18 -13.09 4.16 12.23
CA THR A 18 -12.65 3.31 11.11
C THR A 18 -13.87 2.71 10.40
N ARG A 19 -13.89 2.75 9.07
CA ARG A 19 -14.96 2.17 8.24
C ARG A 19 -14.42 1.07 7.34
N LEU A 20 -15.06 -0.09 7.35
CA LEU A 20 -14.87 -1.12 6.35
C LEU A 20 -15.69 -0.78 5.11
N TYR A 21 -15.11 -0.98 3.93
CA TYR A 21 -15.82 -1.06 2.65
C TYR A 21 -15.40 -2.34 1.91
N VAL A 22 -16.40 -3.12 1.49
CA VAL A 22 -16.22 -4.30 0.63
C VAL A 22 -16.84 -4.01 -0.73
N TYR A 23 -15.99 -3.90 -1.75
CA TYR A 23 -16.39 -3.65 -3.13
C TYR A 23 -16.35 -4.92 -3.95
N LYS A 24 -17.18 -4.97 -5.01
CA LYS A 24 -17.28 -6.08 -5.95
C LYS A 24 -17.42 -5.58 -7.38
N TRP A 25 -16.75 -6.24 -8.32
CA TRP A 25 -16.90 -6.00 -9.76
C TRP A 25 -16.77 -7.30 -10.54
N LYS A 26 -17.26 -7.34 -11.79
CA LYS A 26 -17.09 -8.51 -12.66
C LYS A 26 -15.64 -8.63 -13.13
N GLU A 27 -15.15 -9.86 -13.29
CA GLU A 27 -13.90 -10.12 -14.01
C GLU A 27 -14.02 -9.60 -15.46
N HIS A 28 -12.95 -9.02 -16.01
CA HIS A 28 -12.99 -8.38 -17.35
C HIS A 28 -13.49 -9.35 -18.44
N ALA A 29 -12.92 -10.56 -18.49
CA ALA A 29 -13.28 -11.60 -19.45
C ALA A 29 -14.76 -12.01 -19.41
N GLU A 30 -15.44 -11.84 -18.26
CA GLU A 30 -16.87 -12.09 -18.11
C GLU A 30 -17.69 -10.83 -18.42
N ALA A 31 -17.15 -9.65 -18.10
CA ALA A 31 -17.83 -8.38 -18.31
C ALA A 31 -17.99 -8.04 -19.79
N VAL A 32 -17.04 -8.42 -20.65
CA VAL A 32 -17.04 -8.07 -22.09
C VAL A 32 -17.88 -9.00 -22.98
N GLN A 33 -18.26 -10.19 -22.52
CA GLN A 33 -18.94 -11.20 -23.37
C GLN A 33 -20.29 -10.73 -23.93
N ASP A 34 -21.09 -10.06 -23.10
CA ASP A 34 -22.44 -9.59 -23.45
C ASP A 34 -22.51 -8.06 -23.54
N ALA A 35 -21.38 -7.36 -23.49
CA ALA A 35 -21.35 -5.90 -23.43
C ALA A 35 -21.61 -5.27 -24.81
N THR A 36 -22.42 -4.22 -24.85
CA THR A 36 -22.56 -3.38 -26.04
C THR A 36 -21.29 -2.54 -26.27
N LYS A 37 -21.12 -1.98 -27.48
CA LYS A 37 -19.99 -1.07 -27.77
C LYS A 37 -19.99 0.15 -26.86
N GLU A 38 -21.17 0.64 -26.50
CA GLU A 38 -21.35 1.76 -25.59
C GLU A 38 -20.96 1.38 -24.16
N GLU A 39 -21.23 0.16 -23.71
CA GLU A 39 -20.82 -0.34 -22.40
C GLU A 39 -19.31 -0.59 -22.31
N LEU A 40 -18.68 -1.01 -23.42
CA LEU A 40 -17.23 -1.23 -23.47
C LEU A 40 -16.42 0.08 -23.37
N ARG A 41 -17.01 1.22 -23.71
CA ARG A 41 -16.36 2.55 -23.57
C ARG A 41 -16.44 3.13 -22.15
N ARG A 42 -17.01 2.38 -21.20
CA ARG A 42 -17.19 2.79 -19.81
C ARG A 42 -16.12 2.20 -18.91
N LEU A 43 -15.97 2.77 -17.71
CA LEU A 43 -15.15 2.18 -16.66
C LEU A 43 -15.78 0.89 -16.09
N PRO A 44 -14.99 0.01 -15.45
CA PRO A 44 -15.53 -1.19 -14.81
C PRO A 44 -16.66 -0.86 -13.82
N LYS A 45 -17.76 -1.62 -13.89
CA LYS A 45 -18.90 -1.42 -12.98
C LYS A 45 -18.62 -2.00 -11.59
N ILE A 46 -18.48 -1.13 -10.60
CA ILE A 46 -18.20 -1.45 -9.20
C ILE A 46 -19.48 -1.32 -8.38
N LYS A 47 -19.69 -2.28 -7.47
CA LYS A 47 -20.79 -2.29 -6.51
C LYS A 47 -20.21 -2.35 -5.09
N LEU A 48 -20.76 -1.55 -4.20
CA LEU A 48 -20.53 -1.69 -2.76
C LEU A 48 -21.40 -2.84 -2.24
N GLU A 49 -20.80 -3.87 -1.66
CA GLU A 49 -21.52 -4.99 -1.03
C GLU A 49 -21.86 -4.67 0.42
N THR A 50 -20.86 -4.27 1.21
CA THR A 50 -21.02 -3.99 2.64
C THR A 50 -20.16 -2.81 3.06
N SER A 51 -20.67 -2.03 4.01
CA SER A 51 -19.94 -0.95 4.68
C SER A 51 -20.33 -0.89 6.16
N GLU A 52 -19.34 -0.84 7.06
CA GLU A 52 -19.59 -0.78 8.50
C GLU A 52 -18.61 0.18 9.19
N LYS A 53 -19.11 1.05 10.07
CA LYS A 53 -18.29 2.02 10.83
C LYS A 53 -18.20 1.62 12.29
N ILE A 54 -16.99 1.68 12.84
CA ILE A 54 -16.75 1.61 14.28
C ILE A 54 -16.00 2.87 14.78
N HIS A 55 -16.04 3.05 16.09
CA HIS A 55 -15.42 4.16 16.83
C HIS A 55 -14.60 3.60 18.00
N PRO A 56 -13.48 4.24 18.41
CA PRO A 56 -12.95 5.53 17.94
C PRO A 56 -12.13 5.42 16.64
N GLY A 57 -11.42 6.48 16.23
CA GLY A 57 -10.47 6.41 15.10
C GLY A 57 -9.17 5.72 15.50
N VAL A 58 -8.42 5.19 14.53
CA VAL A 58 -7.16 4.45 14.82
C VAL A 58 -6.11 5.30 15.55
N SER A 59 -6.13 6.62 15.36
CA SER A 59 -5.20 7.54 16.02
C SER A 59 -5.38 7.61 17.53
N SER A 60 -6.52 7.17 18.06
CA SER A 60 -6.76 7.08 19.52
C SER A 60 -5.95 5.98 20.20
N PHE A 61 -5.37 5.05 19.43
CA PHE A 61 -4.54 3.96 19.93
C PHE A 61 -3.03 4.29 19.90
N ALA A 62 -2.67 5.56 19.64
CA ALA A 62 -1.28 5.97 19.45
C ALA A 62 -0.37 5.74 20.67
N ASP A 63 -0.94 5.59 21.86
CA ASP A 63 -0.20 5.28 23.09
C ASP A 63 -0.17 3.78 23.42
N LYS A 64 -0.99 2.97 22.72
CA LYS A 64 -1.12 1.51 22.90
C LYS A 64 -1.37 0.82 21.55
N PRO A 65 -0.38 0.83 20.64
CA PRO A 65 -0.55 0.30 19.30
C PRO A 65 -0.87 -1.20 19.28
N GLU A 66 -0.51 -1.97 20.31
CA GLU A 66 -0.81 -3.41 20.43
C GLU A 66 -2.32 -3.72 20.54
N ASP A 67 -3.12 -2.79 21.06
CA ASP A 67 -4.56 -3.00 21.28
C ASP A 67 -5.37 -2.84 19.97
N ILE A 68 -4.83 -2.15 18.96
CA ILE A 68 -5.55 -1.80 17.72
C ILE A 68 -6.08 -3.03 16.97
N GLY A 69 -5.33 -4.12 16.95
CA GLY A 69 -5.72 -5.36 16.29
C GLY A 69 -6.93 -6.02 16.96
N PRO A 70 -6.77 -6.53 18.20
CA PRO A 70 -7.82 -7.29 18.87
C PRO A 70 -9.02 -6.45 19.30
N GLU A 71 -8.83 -5.20 19.72
CA GLU A 71 -9.92 -4.37 20.26
C GLU A 71 -10.67 -3.57 19.19
N HIS A 72 -10.01 -3.24 18.07
CA HIS A 72 -10.58 -2.35 17.06
C HIS A 72 -10.79 -3.03 15.71
N LEU A 73 -9.74 -3.60 15.11
CA LEU A 73 -9.82 -4.14 13.74
C LEU A 73 -10.55 -5.49 13.66
N LYS A 74 -10.53 -6.29 14.73
CA LYS A 74 -11.10 -7.64 14.75
C LYS A 74 -12.52 -7.74 14.18
N ALA A 75 -13.45 -6.92 14.68
CA ALA A 75 -14.85 -6.99 14.27
C ALA A 75 -15.04 -6.68 12.78
N LEU A 76 -14.27 -5.73 12.24
CA LEU A 76 -14.34 -5.38 10.83
C LEU A 76 -13.67 -6.45 9.94
N VAL A 77 -12.59 -7.07 10.41
CA VAL A 77 -11.92 -8.18 9.71
C VAL A 77 -12.83 -9.40 9.61
N GLU A 78 -13.48 -9.77 10.71
CA GLU A 78 -14.46 -10.87 10.73
C GLU A 78 -15.62 -10.62 9.76
N LEU A 79 -16.12 -9.38 9.70
CA LEU A 79 -17.14 -8.98 8.74
C LEU A 79 -16.63 -9.10 7.29
N ALA A 80 -15.41 -8.63 6.99
CA ALA A 80 -14.85 -8.74 5.65
C ALA A 80 -14.69 -10.20 5.19
N LEU A 81 -14.25 -11.10 6.08
CA LEU A 81 -14.14 -12.54 5.80
C LEU A 81 -15.51 -13.20 5.60
N ALA A 82 -16.56 -12.72 6.27
CA ALA A 82 -17.91 -13.24 6.09
C ALA A 82 -18.52 -12.82 4.73
N GLU A 83 -18.18 -11.63 4.24
CA GLU A 83 -18.71 -11.08 2.98
C GLU A 83 -17.99 -11.62 1.74
N VAL A 84 -16.68 -11.87 1.81
CA VAL A 84 -15.88 -12.38 0.68
C VAL A 84 -15.94 -13.91 0.64
N PRO A 85 -16.31 -14.54 -0.50
CA PRO A 85 -16.28 -15.99 -0.63
C PRO A 85 -14.89 -16.56 -0.32
N ALA A 86 -14.81 -17.65 0.44
CA ALA A 86 -13.54 -18.26 0.88
C ALA A 86 -12.54 -18.50 -0.27
N SER A 87 -13.02 -18.93 -1.45
CA SER A 87 -12.18 -19.15 -2.63
C SER A 87 -11.58 -17.89 -3.25
N LYS A 88 -12.07 -16.70 -2.86
CA LYS A 88 -11.64 -15.39 -3.36
C LYS A 88 -10.84 -14.59 -2.34
N VAL A 89 -10.73 -15.05 -1.08
CA VAL A 89 -10.01 -14.35 -0.01
C VAL A 89 -8.56 -14.06 -0.42
N ALA A 90 -7.82 -15.07 -0.85
CA ALA A 90 -6.42 -14.93 -1.28
C ALA A 90 -6.19 -14.00 -2.49
N GLU A 91 -7.20 -13.83 -3.33
CA GLU A 91 -7.16 -12.95 -4.52
C GLU A 91 -7.64 -11.52 -4.21
N THR A 92 -8.26 -11.31 -3.04
CA THR A 92 -8.91 -10.04 -2.71
C THR A 92 -7.90 -9.09 -2.06
N PRO A 93 -7.56 -7.96 -2.68
CA PRO A 93 -6.68 -6.96 -2.07
C PRO A 93 -7.32 -6.33 -0.84
N ILE A 94 -6.51 -6.15 0.20
CA ILE A 94 -6.90 -5.47 1.44
C ILE A 94 -6.05 -4.20 1.59
N TYR A 95 -6.71 -3.08 1.81
CA TYR A 95 -6.07 -1.79 2.08
C TYR A 95 -6.53 -1.25 3.43
N LEU A 96 -5.63 -0.68 4.20
CA LEU A 96 -5.97 0.15 5.35
C LEU A 96 -5.30 1.51 5.16
N MET A 97 -6.10 2.53 4.89
CA MET A 97 -5.56 3.86 4.59
C MET A 97 -6.05 4.84 5.64
N ALA A 98 -5.12 5.38 6.39
CA ALA A 98 -5.40 6.36 7.43
C ALA A 98 -5.31 7.79 6.90
N THR A 99 -6.19 8.65 7.40
CA THR A 99 -6.32 10.04 6.90
C THR A 99 -5.83 11.06 7.95
N ALA A 100 -6.52 12.19 8.10
CA ALA A 100 -6.07 13.35 8.88
C ALA A 100 -5.74 13.04 10.35
N GLY A 101 -6.47 12.13 11.00
CA GLY A 101 -6.23 11.80 12.41
C GLY A 101 -4.82 11.25 12.65
N MET A 102 -4.34 10.37 11.77
CA MET A 102 -2.97 9.85 11.83
C MET A 102 -1.94 10.89 11.38
N ARG A 103 -2.28 11.78 10.44
CA ARG A 103 -1.38 12.87 9.99
C ARG A 103 -1.02 13.84 11.13
N LEU A 104 -1.88 14.00 12.13
CA LEU A 104 -1.66 14.84 13.32
C LEU A 104 -0.71 14.21 14.35
N LEU A 105 -0.48 12.89 14.29
CA LEU A 105 0.40 12.20 15.25
C LEU A 105 1.88 12.40 14.90
N PRO A 106 2.79 12.29 15.90
CA PRO A 106 4.23 12.17 15.64
C PRO A 106 4.56 10.97 14.72
N LYS A 107 5.59 11.11 13.86
CA LYS A 107 5.95 10.09 12.87
C LYS A 107 6.26 8.72 13.46
N THR A 108 6.90 8.65 14.63
CA THR A 108 7.18 7.39 15.34
C THR A 108 5.88 6.65 15.70
N LYS A 109 4.91 7.36 16.28
CA LYS A 109 3.60 6.78 16.62
C LYS A 109 2.81 6.34 15.39
N GLN A 110 2.93 7.08 14.27
CA GLN A 110 2.35 6.64 13.00
C GLN A 110 2.93 5.29 12.57
N GLN A 111 4.25 5.14 12.59
CA GLN A 111 4.93 3.91 12.16
C GLN A 111 4.60 2.71 13.06
N GLU A 112 4.59 2.89 14.39
CA GLU A 112 4.24 1.84 15.34
C GLU A 112 2.81 1.33 15.12
N LEU A 113 1.84 2.23 14.94
CA LEU A 113 0.46 1.87 14.65
C LEU A 113 0.31 1.16 13.30
N LEU A 114 0.93 1.69 12.23
CA LEU A 114 0.88 1.06 10.90
C LEU A 114 1.48 -0.35 10.92
N GLN A 115 2.60 -0.53 11.64
CA GLN A 115 3.23 -1.84 11.79
C GLN A 115 2.33 -2.81 12.56
N SER A 116 1.74 -2.38 13.67
CA SER A 116 0.82 -3.20 14.46
C SER A 116 -0.40 -3.63 13.64
N MET A 117 -1.00 -2.69 12.89
CA MET A 117 -2.11 -3.00 11.99
C MET A 117 -1.70 -3.97 10.87
N CYS A 118 -0.49 -3.83 10.30
CA CYS A 118 -0.02 -4.76 9.28
C CYS A 118 0.23 -6.16 9.82
N THR A 119 0.93 -6.28 10.95
CA THR A 119 1.15 -7.56 11.63
C THR A 119 -0.18 -8.24 11.93
N TYR A 120 -1.14 -7.50 12.50
CA TYR A 120 -2.46 -8.06 12.80
C TYR A 120 -3.19 -8.58 11.55
N LEU A 121 -3.21 -7.81 10.46
CA LEU A 121 -3.90 -8.23 9.23
C LEU A 121 -3.22 -9.42 8.56
N ARG A 122 -1.88 -9.51 8.58
CA ARG A 122 -1.13 -10.66 8.06
C ARG A 122 -1.33 -11.92 8.90
N ASP A 123 -1.38 -11.79 10.22
CA ASP A 123 -1.50 -12.94 11.13
C ASP A 123 -2.93 -13.51 11.19
N ASN A 124 -3.94 -12.71 10.84
CA ASN A 124 -5.35 -13.06 11.02
C ASN A 124 -6.15 -13.19 9.73
N THR A 125 -5.55 -12.93 8.55
CA THR A 125 -6.25 -13.02 7.26
C THR A 125 -5.35 -13.54 6.16
N ASP A 126 -5.94 -14.24 5.18
CA ASP A 126 -5.27 -14.63 3.94
C ASP A 126 -5.54 -13.63 2.80
N PHE A 127 -6.06 -12.42 3.08
CA PHE A 127 -6.29 -11.42 2.04
C PHE A 127 -4.98 -10.97 1.38
N SER A 128 -5.04 -10.53 0.13
CA SER A 128 -3.86 -10.09 -0.62
C SER A 128 -3.29 -8.79 -0.04
N LEU A 129 -2.22 -8.93 0.75
CA LEU A 129 -1.46 -7.86 1.40
C LEU A 129 0.04 -8.02 1.06
N PRO A 130 0.43 -7.77 -0.20
CA PRO A 130 1.79 -8.02 -0.67
C PRO A 130 2.86 -7.16 0.01
N ASP A 131 2.54 -5.90 0.29
CA ASP A 131 3.47 -4.95 0.89
C ASP A 131 2.73 -4.06 1.90
N CYS A 132 3.18 -4.10 3.16
CA CYS A 132 2.62 -3.26 4.21
C CYS A 132 2.68 -1.77 3.83
N ASN A 133 3.75 -1.31 3.18
CA ASN A 133 3.98 0.12 2.97
C ASN A 133 3.00 0.71 1.95
N THR A 134 2.53 -0.09 1.00
CA THR A 134 1.56 0.35 -0.02
C THR A 134 0.13 -0.02 0.33
N ASN A 135 -0.10 -1.14 1.03
CA ASN A 135 -1.43 -1.55 1.47
C ASN A 135 -1.89 -0.86 2.75
N ILE A 136 -0.97 -0.51 3.65
CA ILE A 136 -1.24 0.02 5.00
C ILE A 136 -0.45 1.31 5.21
N GLN A 137 -1.10 2.44 4.96
CA GLN A 137 -0.40 3.72 4.88
C GLN A 137 -1.24 4.89 5.38
N VAL A 138 -0.57 5.98 5.74
CA VAL A 138 -1.20 7.29 5.94
C VAL A 138 -1.22 8.01 4.60
N ILE A 139 -2.41 8.21 4.02
CA ILE A 139 -2.52 8.90 2.73
C ILE A 139 -2.40 10.41 2.90
N SER A 140 -1.83 11.05 1.87
CA SER A 140 -1.84 12.51 1.77
C SER A 140 -3.29 13.01 1.61
N GLY A 141 -3.58 14.22 2.08
CA GLY A 141 -4.92 14.80 1.86
C GLY A 141 -5.18 15.11 0.38
N GLU A 142 -4.12 15.32 -0.42
CA GLU A 142 -4.24 15.50 -1.87
C GLU A 142 -4.70 14.21 -2.56
N THR A 143 -4.13 13.06 -2.14
CA THR A 143 -4.52 11.72 -2.59
C THR A 143 -5.97 11.41 -2.20
N GLU A 144 -6.36 11.75 -0.97
CA GLU A 144 -7.75 11.64 -0.47
C GLU A 144 -8.73 12.45 -1.34
N GLY A 145 -8.38 13.70 -1.65
CA GLY A 145 -9.16 14.57 -2.55
C GLY A 145 -9.26 14.03 -3.97
N LEU A 146 -8.16 13.53 -4.54
CA LEU A 146 -8.12 12.96 -5.88
C LEU A 146 -8.98 11.70 -6.01
N TYR A 147 -8.90 10.80 -5.03
CA TYR A 147 -9.76 9.63 -4.96
C TYR A 147 -11.24 10.00 -4.79
N GLY A 148 -11.55 11.02 -3.98
CA GLY A 148 -12.91 11.54 -3.86
C GLY A 148 -13.45 12.11 -5.18
N TRP A 149 -12.62 12.83 -5.93
CA TRP A 149 -12.95 13.34 -7.27
C TRP A 149 -13.24 12.21 -8.27
N LEU A 150 -12.43 11.14 -8.25
CA LEU A 150 -12.67 9.92 -9.05
C LEU A 150 -14.01 9.27 -8.70
N GLY A 151 -14.28 9.04 -7.42
CA GLY A 151 -15.55 8.44 -6.97
C GLY A 151 -16.76 9.27 -7.37
N THR A 152 -16.67 10.60 -7.24
CA THR A 152 -17.74 11.54 -7.61
C THR A 152 -18.05 11.48 -9.10
N ASN A 153 -17.04 11.60 -9.96
CA ASN A 153 -17.23 11.63 -11.40
C ASN A 153 -17.63 10.27 -11.98
N TYR A 154 -17.22 9.18 -11.33
CA TYR A 154 -17.70 7.85 -11.66
C TYR A 154 -19.20 7.68 -11.37
N LEU A 155 -19.64 8.08 -10.16
CA LEU A 155 -21.04 7.94 -9.77
C LEU A 155 -21.98 8.85 -10.57
N LEU A 156 -21.52 10.04 -10.94
CA LEU A 156 -22.32 10.97 -11.74
C LEU A 156 -22.35 10.64 -13.22
N GLY A 157 -21.42 9.84 -13.75
CA GLY A 157 -21.31 9.60 -15.18
C GLY A 157 -20.41 10.61 -15.91
N GLY A 158 -19.64 11.42 -15.18
CA GLY A 158 -18.71 12.41 -15.75
C GLY A 158 -17.60 11.79 -16.62
N PHE A 159 -17.26 10.50 -16.43
CA PHE A 159 -16.33 9.77 -17.30
C PHE A 159 -17.03 9.03 -18.43
N ASP A 160 -18.14 8.35 -18.11
CA ASP A 160 -18.79 7.37 -19.00
C ASP A 160 -19.79 8.01 -19.99
N GLU A 161 -20.33 9.19 -19.64
CA GLU A 161 -21.37 9.88 -20.41
C GLU A 161 -21.10 11.39 -20.56
N PRO A 162 -19.90 11.82 -21.00
CA PRO A 162 -19.49 13.22 -20.99
C PRO A 162 -20.44 14.16 -21.76
N GLN A 163 -21.14 13.65 -22.78
CA GLN A 163 -22.17 14.37 -23.52
C GLN A 163 -23.39 14.78 -22.69
N ASN A 164 -23.77 13.98 -21.69
CA ASN A 164 -24.91 14.24 -20.80
C ASN A 164 -24.54 15.20 -19.67
N HIS A 165 -23.24 15.44 -19.47
CA HIS A 165 -22.69 16.25 -18.39
C HIS A 165 -21.93 17.48 -18.89
N GLN A 166 -22.20 17.98 -20.10
CA GLN A 166 -21.50 19.16 -20.60
C GLN A 166 -21.94 20.44 -19.87
N HIS A 167 -21.02 21.02 -19.10
CA HIS A 167 -21.22 22.29 -18.38
C HIS A 167 -20.71 23.52 -19.18
N GLY A 168 -20.40 23.33 -20.47
CA GLY A 168 -19.83 24.37 -21.33
C GLY A 168 -18.32 24.26 -21.50
N GLN A 169 -17.78 24.89 -22.55
CA GLN A 169 -16.35 24.91 -22.90
C GLN A 169 -15.67 23.51 -22.98
N GLY A 170 -16.45 22.45 -23.26
CA GLY A 170 -15.94 21.07 -23.30
C GLY A 170 -15.68 20.46 -21.92
N HIS A 171 -16.15 21.09 -20.84
CA HIS A 171 -16.02 20.60 -19.48
C HIS A 171 -17.20 19.68 -19.11
N HIS A 172 -16.89 18.53 -18.51
CA HIS A 172 -17.90 17.51 -18.20
C HIS A 172 -17.71 16.82 -16.84
N THR A 173 -16.74 17.28 -16.05
CA THR A 173 -16.45 16.69 -14.73
C THR A 173 -16.92 17.60 -13.62
N TYR A 174 -17.15 17.04 -12.44
CA TYR A 174 -17.57 17.77 -11.25
C TYR A 174 -16.37 17.93 -10.31
N GLY A 175 -16.29 19.09 -9.66
CA GLY A 175 -15.37 19.31 -8.56
C GLY A 175 -15.82 18.54 -7.31
N PHE A 176 -14.87 18.21 -6.45
CA PHE A 176 -15.07 17.47 -5.21
C PHE A 176 -14.65 18.33 -4.03
N LEU A 177 -15.53 18.44 -3.04
CA LEU A 177 -15.26 19.06 -1.75
C LEU A 177 -15.53 18.05 -0.64
N ASP A 178 -14.53 17.80 0.19
CA ASP A 178 -14.67 17.01 1.40
C ASP A 178 -14.29 17.85 2.61
N MET A 179 -15.09 17.74 3.66
CA MET A 179 -14.78 18.30 4.95
C MET A 179 -14.99 17.21 5.98
N GLY A 180 -13.88 16.67 6.47
CA GLY A 180 -13.87 15.71 7.57
C GLY A 180 -13.80 16.41 8.93
N GLY A 181 -13.51 15.64 9.97
CA GLY A 181 -13.31 16.17 11.32
C GLY A 181 -12.00 16.96 11.48
N ALA A 182 -10.94 16.58 10.76
CA ALA A 182 -9.60 17.14 10.96
C ALA A 182 -8.98 17.84 9.74
N SER A 183 -9.45 17.59 8.52
CA SER A 183 -9.02 18.32 7.32
C SER A 183 -10.18 18.59 6.36
N ALA A 184 -9.95 19.51 5.43
CA ALA A 184 -10.80 19.72 4.26
C ALA A 184 -9.97 19.52 2.98
N GLN A 185 -10.63 19.16 1.89
CA GLN A 185 -10.04 18.84 0.60
C GLN A 185 -10.85 19.47 -0.53
N ILE A 186 -10.14 19.89 -1.58
CA ILE A 186 -10.71 20.31 -2.85
C ILE A 186 -10.00 19.55 -3.97
N ALA A 187 -10.75 19.08 -4.95
CA ALA A 187 -10.18 18.53 -6.17
C ALA A 187 -11.08 18.83 -7.39
N PHE A 188 -10.50 19.33 -8.48
CA PHE A 188 -11.26 19.64 -9.70
C PHE A 188 -10.36 19.70 -10.94
N ALA A 189 -10.94 19.49 -12.12
CA ALA A 189 -10.27 19.76 -13.38
C ALA A 189 -10.48 21.24 -13.77
N PRO A 190 -9.41 22.05 -13.86
CA PRO A 190 -9.53 23.45 -14.29
C PRO A 190 -9.87 23.56 -15.78
N ASN A 191 -10.27 24.75 -16.22
CA ASN A 191 -10.49 25.03 -17.64
C ASN A 191 -9.19 24.89 -18.46
N SER A 192 -9.29 24.81 -19.78
CA SER A 192 -8.12 24.55 -20.65
C SER A 192 -7.01 25.61 -20.58
N THR A 193 -7.34 26.85 -20.23
CA THR A 193 -6.37 27.95 -20.09
C THR A 193 -5.61 27.82 -18.78
N GLU A 194 -6.32 27.67 -17.66
CA GLU A 194 -5.73 27.46 -16.34
C GLU A 194 -4.93 26.15 -16.32
N ALA A 195 -5.45 25.08 -16.93
CA ALA A 195 -4.77 23.79 -16.99
C ALA A 195 -3.40 23.85 -17.71
N LYS A 196 -3.22 24.79 -18.64
CA LYS A 196 -1.93 25.03 -19.32
C LYS A 196 -1.01 25.90 -18.50
N LYS A 197 -1.54 26.97 -17.89
CA LYS A 197 -0.78 27.91 -17.05
C LYS A 197 -0.20 27.21 -15.82
N HIS A 198 -0.97 26.30 -15.25
CA HIS A 198 -0.71 25.63 -13.99
C HIS A 198 -0.28 24.16 -14.18
N SER A 199 0.22 23.77 -15.35
CA SER A 199 0.44 22.34 -15.67
C SER A 199 1.34 21.59 -14.69
N ASN A 200 2.25 22.30 -14.01
CA ASN A 200 3.20 21.80 -13.02
C ASN A 200 2.60 21.55 -11.63
N ASP A 201 1.41 22.08 -11.33
CA ASP A 201 0.70 21.86 -10.06
C ASP A 201 -0.48 20.87 -10.19
N LEU A 202 -0.76 20.40 -11.42
CA LEU A 202 -1.81 19.41 -11.67
C LEU A 202 -1.29 17.98 -11.53
N LYS A 203 -2.20 17.10 -11.12
CA LYS A 203 -2.01 15.65 -11.20
C LYS A 203 -2.56 15.11 -12.51
N LEU A 204 -1.77 14.28 -13.18
CA LEU A 204 -2.23 13.47 -14.30
C LEU A 204 -2.91 12.23 -13.72
N VAL A 205 -4.18 12.03 -14.04
CA VAL A 205 -4.95 10.83 -13.70
C VAL A 205 -5.14 10.02 -14.96
N ARG A 206 -4.69 8.77 -14.97
CA ARG A 206 -4.85 7.85 -16.09
C ARG A 206 -5.77 6.70 -15.71
N LEU A 207 -6.84 6.54 -16.49
CA LEU A 207 -7.84 5.49 -16.38
C LEU A 207 -7.84 4.63 -17.66
N ARG A 208 -8.48 3.47 -17.57
CA ARG A 208 -8.67 2.54 -18.69
C ARG A 208 -10.11 2.05 -18.71
N THR A 209 -10.78 2.27 -19.84
CA THR A 209 -12.15 1.80 -20.09
C THR A 209 -12.16 0.34 -20.51
N MET A 210 -13.32 -0.33 -20.47
CA MET A 210 -13.46 -1.77 -20.68
C MET A 210 -12.98 -2.29 -22.06
N ASP A 211 -12.88 -1.44 -23.09
CA ASP A 211 -12.26 -1.73 -24.39
C ASP A 211 -10.74 -1.52 -24.44
N GLY A 212 -10.13 -1.13 -23.31
CA GLY A 212 -8.71 -0.83 -23.19
C GLY A 212 -8.36 0.63 -23.46
N THR A 213 -9.28 1.46 -23.94
CA THR A 213 -8.98 2.87 -24.27
C THR A 213 -8.55 3.64 -23.01
N VAL A 214 -7.43 4.35 -23.14
CA VAL A 214 -6.88 5.22 -22.09
C VAL A 214 -7.66 6.53 -22.01
N SER A 215 -8.02 6.93 -20.80
CA SER A 215 -8.61 8.25 -20.51
C SER A 215 -7.71 9.00 -19.53
N GLU A 216 -7.30 10.22 -19.89
CA GLU A 216 -6.43 11.06 -19.07
C GLU A 216 -7.13 12.35 -18.63
N HIS A 217 -6.97 12.70 -17.36
CA HIS A 217 -7.52 13.93 -16.78
C HIS A 217 -6.43 14.69 -16.02
N LYS A 218 -6.47 16.02 -16.11
CA LYS A 218 -5.57 16.92 -15.36
C LYS A 218 -6.37 17.51 -14.22
N VAL A 219 -5.99 17.15 -13.00
CA VAL A 219 -6.78 17.45 -11.80
C VAL A 219 -5.92 18.23 -10.83
N PHE A 220 -6.40 19.39 -10.41
CA PHE A 220 -5.86 20.10 -9.28
C PHE A 220 -6.41 19.48 -8.00
N THR A 221 -5.58 19.34 -6.97
CA THR A 221 -6.02 18.90 -5.64
C THR A 221 -5.24 19.64 -4.56
N ALA A 222 -5.94 20.04 -3.50
CA ALA A 222 -5.33 20.67 -2.32
C ALA A 222 -6.04 20.21 -1.04
N THR A 223 -5.32 20.29 0.07
CA THR A 223 -5.82 19.91 1.39
C THR A 223 -5.40 20.92 2.46
N TRP A 224 -6.34 21.20 3.36
CA TRP A 224 -6.11 22.05 4.52
C TRP A 224 -6.23 21.23 5.80
N LEU A 225 -5.08 20.85 6.37
CA LEU A 225 -5.03 20.17 7.67
C LEU A 225 -5.38 21.17 8.79
N GLY A 226 -6.22 20.74 9.74
CA GLY A 226 -6.77 21.60 10.79
C GLY A 226 -8.02 22.39 10.40
N TYR A 227 -8.49 22.26 9.15
CA TYR A 227 -9.69 22.93 8.63
C TYR A 227 -10.93 22.03 8.60
N GLY A 228 -10.80 20.78 9.06
CA GLY A 228 -11.96 19.94 9.34
C GLY A 228 -12.78 20.51 10.50
N ALA A 229 -14.06 20.19 10.56
CA ALA A 229 -15.02 20.86 11.44
C ALA A 229 -14.64 20.80 12.93
N ASN A 230 -14.07 19.68 13.41
CA ASN A 230 -13.72 19.51 14.82
C ASN A 230 -12.43 20.29 15.16
N GLN A 231 -11.40 20.19 14.32
CA GLN A 231 -10.17 20.96 14.51
C GLN A 231 -10.41 22.47 14.39
N ALA A 232 -11.30 22.88 13.49
CA ALA A 232 -11.73 24.28 13.41
C ALA A 232 -12.41 24.74 14.71
N ARG A 233 -13.23 23.87 15.34
CA ARG A 233 -13.87 24.14 16.63
C ARG A 233 -12.85 24.29 17.76
N GLU A 234 -11.87 23.41 17.83
CA GLU A 234 -10.78 23.49 18.82
C GLU A 234 -10.04 24.83 18.71
N ARG A 235 -9.57 25.18 17.51
CA ARG A 235 -8.90 26.48 17.26
C ARG A 235 -9.79 27.69 17.59
N TYR A 236 -11.09 27.58 17.30
CA TYR A 236 -12.05 28.63 17.63
C TYR A 236 -12.15 28.82 19.14
N VAL A 237 -12.28 27.74 19.90
CA VAL A 237 -12.38 27.77 21.36
C VAL A 237 -11.07 28.28 21.98
N ASP A 238 -9.90 27.90 21.45
CA ASP A 238 -8.62 28.45 21.89
C ASP A 238 -8.55 29.97 21.70
N ARG A 239 -8.90 30.46 20.51
CA ARG A 239 -8.96 31.90 20.23
C ARG A 239 -9.96 32.61 21.13
N LEU A 240 -11.12 32.01 21.38
CA LEU A 240 -12.13 32.58 22.26
C LEU A 240 -11.57 32.71 23.69
N GLN A 241 -10.86 31.71 24.20
CA GLN A 241 -10.20 31.78 25.51
C GLN A 241 -9.07 32.81 25.56
N GLU A 242 -8.41 33.12 24.45
CA GLU A 242 -7.40 34.19 24.41
C GLU A 242 -8.02 35.59 24.47
N LEU A 243 -9.20 35.76 23.88
CA LEU A 243 -9.96 37.01 23.93
C LEU A 243 -10.53 37.32 25.32
N TYR A 244 -10.89 36.27 26.07
CA TYR A 244 -11.43 36.38 27.43
C TYR A 244 -10.38 35.92 28.45
N ASP A 245 -9.70 36.88 29.08
CA ASP A 245 -8.60 36.64 30.04
C ASP A 245 -8.87 35.48 31.02
N LYS A 246 -8.05 34.42 30.91
CA LYS A 246 -8.08 33.18 31.69
C LYS A 246 -8.01 33.40 33.21
N SER A 247 -7.52 34.57 33.66
CA SER A 247 -7.32 34.86 35.08
C SER A 247 -8.50 35.55 35.77
N SER A 248 -9.47 36.08 35.01
CA SER A 248 -10.54 36.94 35.55
C SER A 248 -11.97 36.51 35.21
N ASN A 249 -12.20 35.71 34.16
CA ASN A 249 -13.53 35.27 33.75
C ASN A 249 -13.67 33.75 33.76
N LEU A 250 -14.52 33.22 34.65
CA LEU A 250 -14.88 31.79 34.68
C LEU A 250 -15.96 31.44 33.65
N GLU A 251 -16.61 32.43 33.05
CA GLU A 251 -17.62 32.25 32.00
C GLU A 251 -17.22 33.01 30.74
N VAL A 252 -17.15 32.27 29.63
CA VAL A 252 -16.77 32.80 28.32
C VAL A 252 -17.97 32.68 27.38
N PRO A 253 -18.52 33.79 26.86
CA PRO A 253 -19.67 33.73 25.97
C PRO A 253 -19.25 33.19 24.60
N ASP A 254 -20.02 32.23 24.09
CA ASP A 254 -19.79 31.58 22.80
C ASP A 254 -21.02 31.80 21.88
N PRO A 255 -20.92 32.67 20.86
CA PRO A 255 -22.01 32.88 19.90
C PRO A 255 -22.27 31.68 18.98
N CYS A 256 -21.34 30.75 18.89
CA CYS A 256 -21.43 29.55 18.08
C CYS A 256 -22.08 28.35 18.79
N MET A 257 -22.59 28.53 20.01
CA MET A 257 -23.38 27.54 20.72
C MET A 257 -24.84 27.98 20.87
N PRO A 258 -25.81 27.03 20.93
CA PRO A 258 -27.19 27.34 21.23
C PRO A 258 -27.35 28.14 22.52
N LYS A 259 -28.32 29.06 22.55
CA LYS A 259 -28.53 29.97 23.67
C LYS A 259 -28.75 29.21 24.99
N GLY A 260 -28.01 29.55 26.03
CA GLY A 260 -28.12 28.94 27.36
C GLY A 260 -27.44 27.56 27.52
N LEU A 261 -26.83 27.00 26.47
CA LEU A 261 -25.98 25.80 26.60
C LEU A 261 -24.72 26.14 27.42
N ARG A 262 -24.30 25.22 28.29
CA ARG A 262 -23.07 25.37 29.11
C ARG A 262 -22.20 24.13 29.01
N THR A 263 -20.94 24.31 28.63
CA THR A 263 -19.97 23.22 28.46
C THR A 263 -18.60 23.56 29.02
N THR A 264 -17.77 22.54 29.22
CA THR A 264 -16.30 22.72 29.31
C THR A 264 -15.75 23.21 27.96
N PRO A 265 -14.49 23.70 27.91
CA PRO A 265 -13.82 24.00 26.63
C PRO A 265 -13.75 22.80 25.68
N ASP A 266 -13.66 21.58 26.22
CA ASP A 266 -13.63 20.32 25.45
C ASP A 266 -15.03 19.89 24.95
N GLY A 267 -16.09 20.63 25.33
CA GLY A 267 -17.45 20.39 24.87
C GLY A 267 -18.29 19.48 25.77
N ASP A 268 -17.80 19.11 26.96
CA ASP A 268 -18.55 18.27 27.89
C ASP A 268 -19.68 19.09 28.57
N PRO A 269 -20.93 18.58 28.62
CA PRO A 269 -22.04 19.28 29.25
C PRO A 269 -21.80 19.47 30.75
N LEU A 270 -22.02 20.69 31.25
CA LEU A 270 -21.86 21.01 32.67
C LEU A 270 -23.20 21.08 33.42
N THR A 271 -23.21 20.58 34.66
CA THR A 271 -24.29 20.87 35.62
C THR A 271 -24.02 22.19 36.37
N ASP A 272 -25.08 22.83 36.89
CA ASP A 272 -25.00 24.10 37.63
C ASP A 272 -24.00 24.11 38.81
N LYS A 273 -23.67 22.92 39.35
CA LYS A 273 -22.70 22.76 40.45
C LYS A 273 -21.24 22.74 39.99
N GLN A 274 -20.96 22.27 38.77
CA GLN A 274 -19.61 22.17 38.20
C GLN A 274 -19.15 23.50 37.61
N ALA A 275 -20.07 24.27 37.01
CA ALA A 275 -19.79 25.54 36.36
C ALA A 275 -19.21 26.66 37.25
N LYS A 276 -19.16 26.48 38.58
CA LYS A 276 -18.62 27.46 39.54
C LYS A 276 -17.12 27.31 39.82
N LYS A 277 -16.46 26.26 39.31
CA LYS A 277 -15.06 25.94 39.63
C LYS A 277 -14.15 25.84 38.42
N GLU A 278 -14.71 25.77 37.22
CA GLU A 278 -13.99 25.52 35.97
C GLU A 278 -14.39 26.58 34.93
N LEU A 279 -13.48 26.82 33.98
CA LEU A 279 -13.76 27.67 32.83
C LEU A 279 -14.96 27.10 32.06
N THR A 280 -16.00 27.89 31.89
CA THR A 280 -17.26 27.46 31.28
C THR A 280 -17.54 28.26 30.02
N LEU A 281 -17.83 27.57 28.92
CA LEU A 281 -18.37 28.20 27.71
C LEU A 281 -19.89 28.36 27.87
N VAL A 282 -20.43 29.54 27.55
CA VAL A 282 -21.86 29.87 27.68
C VAL A 282 -22.42 30.29 26.33
N GLY A 283 -23.35 29.50 25.80
CA GLY A 283 -23.93 29.75 24.49
C GLY A 283 -24.83 30.97 24.46
N THR A 284 -24.58 31.90 23.52
CA THR A 284 -25.41 33.10 23.35
C THR A 284 -26.39 33.00 22.19
N GLY A 285 -26.19 32.06 21.26
CA GLY A 285 -27.05 31.86 20.09
C GLY A 285 -26.97 32.98 19.04
N LEU A 286 -25.98 33.87 19.12
CA LEU A 286 -25.81 35.02 18.22
C LEU A 286 -25.10 34.62 16.92
N PHE A 287 -25.82 33.96 16.01
CA PHE A 287 -25.22 33.35 14.82
C PHE A 287 -24.43 34.31 13.90
N GLN A 288 -24.84 35.58 13.79
CA GLN A 288 -24.09 36.57 12.98
C GLN A 288 -22.72 36.88 13.59
N GLU A 289 -22.64 36.94 14.92
CA GLU A 289 -21.36 37.09 15.62
C GLU A 289 -20.52 35.82 15.49
N CYS A 290 -21.15 34.65 15.48
CA CYS A 290 -20.47 33.38 15.20
C CYS A 290 -19.82 33.36 13.81
N LEU A 291 -20.53 33.81 12.77
CA LEU A 291 -19.96 33.96 11.42
C LEU A 291 -18.73 34.87 11.43
N ALA A 292 -18.86 36.08 11.99
CA ALA A 292 -17.75 37.03 12.06
C ALA A 292 -16.56 36.51 12.89
N ASN A 293 -16.81 35.77 13.96
CA ASN A 293 -15.75 35.23 14.82
C ASN A 293 -15.08 33.99 14.23
N THR A 294 -15.73 33.27 13.32
CA THR A 294 -15.14 32.09 12.65
C THR A 294 -14.46 32.44 11.33
N GLU A 295 -14.78 33.57 10.69
CA GLU A 295 -14.18 34.00 9.42
C GLU A 295 -12.64 34.13 9.49
N PRO A 296 -12.01 34.75 10.53
CA PRO A 296 -10.55 34.86 10.59
C PRO A 296 -9.81 33.51 10.66
N LEU A 297 -10.49 32.42 11.05
CA LEU A 297 -9.92 31.08 11.07
C LEU A 297 -9.65 30.52 9.66
N LEU A 298 -10.16 31.18 8.61
CA LEU A 298 -9.86 30.87 7.21
C LEU A 298 -8.40 31.22 6.83
N GLY A 299 -7.75 32.10 7.60
CA GLY A 299 -6.36 32.51 7.35
C GLY A 299 -6.18 33.27 6.04
N LYS A 300 -7.15 34.09 5.64
CA LYS A 300 -7.13 34.84 4.35
C LYS A 300 -5.99 35.87 4.27
N ASP A 301 -5.48 36.34 5.40
CA ASP A 301 -4.36 37.30 5.47
C ASP A 301 -2.98 36.64 5.33
N ALA A 302 -2.91 35.30 5.24
CA ALA A 302 -1.65 34.60 5.06
C ALA A 302 -1.01 34.95 3.69
N PRO A 303 0.32 35.11 3.61
CA PRO A 303 1.00 35.45 2.35
C PRO A 303 0.69 34.44 1.23
N CYS A 304 0.27 34.93 0.07
CA CYS A 304 0.06 34.14 -1.13
C CYS A 304 1.30 34.22 -2.02
N LEU A 305 1.97 33.09 -2.25
CA LEU A 305 3.19 33.04 -3.08
C LEU A 305 2.88 32.93 -4.58
N ASP A 306 1.71 32.40 -4.92
CA ASP A 306 1.23 32.25 -6.30
C ASP A 306 -0.28 32.48 -6.33
N ASP A 307 -0.72 33.56 -6.97
CA ASP A 307 -2.13 33.97 -6.98
C ASP A 307 -2.96 33.19 -8.02
N PRO A 308 -4.21 32.82 -7.70
CA PRO A 308 -4.94 33.13 -6.46
C PRO A 308 -4.72 32.08 -5.34
N CYS A 309 -4.94 32.51 -4.09
CA CYS A 309 -4.98 31.62 -2.92
C CYS A 309 -6.37 31.57 -2.28
N LEU A 310 -6.75 30.40 -1.77
CA LEU A 310 -8.03 30.22 -1.07
C LEU A 310 -7.87 30.40 0.44
N LEU A 311 -7.49 29.34 1.16
CA LEU A 311 -7.34 29.33 2.61
C LEU A 311 -5.86 29.25 2.98
N ASN A 312 -5.48 29.93 4.07
CA ASN A 312 -4.12 29.91 4.62
C ASN A 312 -2.99 30.19 3.61
N GLY A 313 -3.21 31.04 2.61
CA GLY A 313 -2.21 31.36 1.59
C GLY A 313 -1.87 30.19 0.65
N GLN A 314 -2.70 29.15 0.59
CA GLN A 314 -2.50 28.03 -0.33
C GLN A 314 -3.03 28.35 -1.72
N HIS A 315 -2.13 28.28 -2.70
CA HIS A 315 -2.42 28.46 -4.12
C HIS A 315 -3.47 27.47 -4.63
N VAL A 316 -4.35 27.95 -5.51
CA VAL A 316 -5.29 27.15 -6.30
C VAL A 316 -5.46 27.80 -7.69
N PRO A 317 -5.55 27.04 -8.80
CA PRO A 317 -5.89 27.58 -10.11
C PRO A 317 -7.22 28.33 -10.07
N SER A 318 -7.37 29.36 -10.90
CA SER A 318 -8.59 30.16 -10.90
C SER A 318 -9.81 29.28 -11.20
N ILE A 319 -10.82 29.33 -10.33
CA ILE A 319 -12.02 28.51 -10.47
C ILE A 319 -13.03 29.24 -11.37
N ASP A 320 -13.41 28.62 -12.47
CA ASP A 320 -14.47 29.13 -13.35
C ASP A 320 -15.80 28.48 -12.96
N PHE A 321 -16.54 29.12 -12.06
CA PHE A 321 -17.83 28.61 -11.56
C PHE A 321 -18.93 28.50 -12.64
N SER A 322 -18.71 28.97 -13.87
CA SER A 322 -19.62 28.71 -14.98
C SER A 322 -19.51 27.30 -15.55
N ILE A 323 -18.40 26.60 -15.28
CA ILE A 323 -18.15 25.22 -15.72
C ILE A 323 -17.77 24.28 -14.56
N ASN A 324 -17.18 24.81 -13.49
CA ASN A 324 -16.74 24.06 -12.32
C ASN A 324 -17.86 24.00 -11.28
N HIS A 325 -18.67 22.95 -11.37
CA HIS A 325 -19.72 22.66 -10.38
C HIS A 325 -19.20 21.66 -9.34
N PHE A 326 -19.39 21.94 -8.05
CA PHE A 326 -18.81 21.15 -6.97
C PHE A 326 -19.84 20.29 -6.23
N VAL A 327 -19.43 19.08 -5.89
CA VAL A 327 -20.15 18.18 -4.99
C VAL A 327 -19.47 18.18 -3.63
N GLY A 328 -20.22 18.54 -2.60
CA GLY A 328 -19.77 18.52 -1.20
C GLY A 328 -20.21 17.26 -0.48
N VAL A 329 -19.28 16.52 0.12
CA VAL A 329 -19.58 15.30 0.92
C VAL A 329 -19.27 15.50 2.40
N SER A 330 -19.48 14.46 3.22
CA SER A 330 -19.17 14.47 4.65
C SER A 330 -19.85 15.63 5.40
N GLU A 331 -19.09 16.52 6.07
CA GLU A 331 -19.66 17.62 6.85
C GLU A 331 -20.45 18.62 6.00
N TYR A 332 -20.17 18.75 4.70
CA TYR A 332 -21.00 19.56 3.79
C TYR A 332 -22.44 19.04 3.72
N TRP A 333 -22.62 17.71 3.71
CA TRP A 333 -23.95 17.09 3.78
C TRP A 333 -24.48 17.03 5.21
N HIS A 334 -23.68 16.56 6.17
CA HIS A 334 -24.13 16.35 7.54
C HIS A 334 -24.60 17.65 8.21
N THR A 335 -23.92 18.77 7.94
CA THR A 335 -24.30 20.07 8.50
C THR A 335 -25.57 20.60 7.83
N THR A 336 -25.70 20.49 6.51
CA THR A 336 -26.86 21.01 5.77
C THR A 336 -28.15 20.19 5.97
N HIS A 337 -28.02 18.86 6.12
CA HIS A 337 -29.15 17.93 6.22
C HIS A 337 -29.33 17.29 7.61
N GLY A 338 -28.48 17.66 8.57
CA GLY A 338 -28.52 17.19 9.95
C GLY A 338 -29.61 17.88 10.75
N VAL A 339 -29.22 18.84 11.59
CA VAL A 339 -30.12 19.55 12.51
C VAL A 339 -31.07 20.50 11.77
N PHE A 340 -30.62 21.11 10.67
CA PHE A 340 -31.32 22.21 10.00
C PHE A 340 -32.16 21.80 8.78
N GLY A 341 -32.10 20.53 8.35
CA GLY A 341 -32.64 20.09 7.07
C GLY A 341 -33.61 18.90 7.18
N GLY A 342 -34.49 18.79 6.18
CA GLY A 342 -35.23 17.56 5.91
C GLY A 342 -34.44 16.70 4.92
N LYS A 343 -34.40 15.37 5.10
CA LYS A 343 -33.59 14.43 4.28
C LYS A 343 -33.79 14.50 2.75
N HIS A 344 -34.81 15.20 2.29
CA HIS A 344 -35.20 15.30 0.88
C HIS A 344 -35.28 16.74 0.36
N LYS A 345 -34.86 17.74 1.14
CA LYS A 345 -34.88 19.14 0.69
C LYS A 345 -33.57 19.46 -0.02
N ALA A 346 -33.65 20.07 -1.20
CA ALA A 346 -32.47 20.63 -1.85
C ALA A 346 -31.84 21.73 -0.99
N TYR A 347 -30.52 21.85 -1.05
CA TYR A 347 -29.80 22.89 -0.34
C TYR A 347 -30.03 24.23 -1.02
N ASP A 348 -30.51 25.20 -0.24
CA ASP A 348 -30.68 26.60 -0.63
C ASP A 348 -30.07 27.46 0.47
N LEU A 349 -29.14 28.35 0.12
CA LEU A 349 -28.37 29.13 1.09
C LEU A 349 -29.27 30.00 1.96
N ALA A 350 -30.25 30.69 1.36
CA ALA A 350 -31.11 31.62 2.07
C ALA A 350 -31.99 30.89 3.10
N THR A 351 -32.65 29.80 2.67
CA THR A 351 -33.46 28.95 3.56
C THR A 351 -32.61 28.30 4.64
N TYR A 352 -31.42 27.82 4.29
CA TYR A 352 -30.50 27.21 5.25
C TYR A 352 -30.05 28.22 6.32
N GLN A 353 -29.60 29.41 5.92
CA GLN A 353 -29.21 30.47 6.86
C GLN A 353 -30.36 30.86 7.79
N GLN A 354 -31.58 30.96 7.26
CA GLN A 354 -32.76 31.24 8.08
C GLN A 354 -32.98 30.15 9.14
N ASN A 355 -32.97 28.87 8.74
CA ASN A 355 -33.15 27.75 9.68
C ASN A 355 -32.06 27.70 10.75
N VAL A 356 -30.81 28.03 10.38
CA VAL A 356 -29.69 28.07 11.31
C VAL A 356 -29.89 29.18 12.34
N VAL A 357 -30.23 30.39 11.91
CA VAL A 357 -30.49 31.52 12.82
C VAL A 357 -31.65 31.19 13.77
N GLU A 358 -32.74 30.63 13.24
CA GLU A 358 -33.90 30.23 14.03
C GLU A 358 -33.47 29.21 15.10
N PHE A 359 -32.80 28.13 14.71
CA PHE A 359 -32.36 27.09 15.64
C PHE A 359 -31.37 27.61 16.69
N CYS A 360 -30.33 28.36 16.28
CA CYS A 360 -29.28 28.81 17.18
C CYS A 360 -29.78 29.81 18.24
N SER A 361 -30.83 30.58 17.91
CA SER A 361 -31.43 31.56 18.82
C SER A 361 -32.37 30.93 19.87
N ARG A 362 -32.72 29.64 19.74
CA ARG A 362 -33.56 28.92 20.71
C ARG A 362 -32.80 28.60 21.98
N ASP A 363 -33.50 28.59 23.11
CA ASP A 363 -32.94 28.18 24.40
C ASP A 363 -32.64 26.67 24.39
N TRP A 364 -31.47 26.29 24.91
CA TRP A 364 -30.97 24.92 24.92
C TRP A 364 -31.93 23.94 25.62
N VAL A 365 -32.65 24.40 26.64
CA VAL A 365 -33.66 23.59 27.35
C VAL A 365 -34.75 23.12 26.40
N ASP A 366 -35.22 24.00 25.52
CA ASP A 366 -36.25 23.66 24.54
C ASP A 366 -35.70 22.70 23.48
N ILE A 367 -34.49 22.99 22.96
CA ILE A 367 -33.80 22.12 22.01
C ILE A 367 -33.62 20.71 22.58
N ALA A 368 -33.14 20.59 23.82
CA ALA A 368 -32.92 19.33 24.49
C ALA A 368 -34.22 18.56 24.73
N SER A 369 -35.33 19.26 24.99
CA SER A 369 -36.64 18.65 25.20
C SER A 369 -37.26 18.06 23.93
N ASP A 370 -36.94 18.62 22.76
CA ASP A 370 -37.40 18.14 21.45
C ASP A 370 -36.65 16.89 20.95
N LEU A 371 -35.55 16.51 21.60
CA LEU A 371 -34.73 15.38 21.16
C LEU A 371 -35.44 14.04 21.46
N GLU A 372 -35.99 13.41 20.43
CA GLU A 372 -36.53 12.05 20.55
C GLU A 372 -35.48 10.97 20.24
N ALA A 373 -35.48 9.86 20.99
CA ALA A 373 -34.67 8.69 20.67
C ALA A 373 -35.26 7.93 19.47
N ARG A 374 -34.76 8.21 18.26
CA ARG A 374 -35.06 7.44 17.04
C ARG A 374 -33.79 7.32 16.21
N LYS A 375 -33.34 6.08 15.95
CA LYS A 375 -32.14 5.67 15.18
C LYS A 375 -30.76 6.00 15.79
N LYS A 376 -30.61 7.13 16.48
CA LYS A 376 -29.41 7.52 17.24
C LYS A 376 -29.72 7.61 18.73
N THR A 377 -28.71 7.48 19.59
CA THR A 377 -28.88 7.69 21.03
C THR A 377 -29.21 9.16 21.31
N LEU A 378 -29.84 9.43 22.46
CA LEU A 378 -30.14 10.81 22.87
C LEU A 378 -28.86 11.63 23.05
N GLU A 379 -27.81 11.00 23.55
CA GLU A 379 -26.50 11.62 23.75
C GLU A 379 -25.85 12.03 22.42
N GLU A 380 -25.87 11.15 21.41
CA GLU A 380 -25.38 11.48 20.08
C GLU A 380 -26.18 12.64 19.44
N LYS A 381 -27.50 12.65 19.62
CA LYS A 381 -28.34 13.75 19.12
C LYS A 381 -28.05 15.05 19.84
N ALA A 382 -27.88 15.01 21.16
CA ALA A 382 -27.52 16.17 21.96
C ALA A 382 -26.19 16.75 21.48
N ARG A 383 -25.15 15.91 21.31
CA ARG A 383 -23.85 16.37 20.80
C ARG A 383 -23.94 17.00 19.41
N ASN A 384 -24.67 16.38 18.48
CA ASN A 384 -24.89 16.97 17.16
C ASN A 384 -25.60 18.33 17.23
N ALA A 385 -26.57 18.49 18.15
CA ALA A 385 -27.28 19.75 18.37
C ALA A 385 -26.40 20.83 19.01
N GLN A 386 -25.51 20.46 19.93
CA GLN A 386 -24.56 21.38 20.59
C GLN A 386 -23.60 22.01 19.58
N GLU A 387 -23.07 21.21 18.65
CA GLU A 387 -22.07 21.64 17.67
C GLU A 387 -22.68 22.28 16.42
N ALA A 388 -24.00 22.19 16.24
CA ALA A 388 -24.67 22.53 14.99
C ALA A 388 -24.41 23.96 14.51
N CYS A 389 -24.47 24.92 15.45
CA CYS A 389 -24.31 26.34 15.16
C CYS A 389 -22.89 26.67 14.68
N PHE A 390 -21.87 26.15 15.36
CA PHE A 390 -20.48 26.29 14.92
C PHE A 390 -20.25 25.64 13.55
N LYS A 391 -20.70 24.39 13.36
CA LYS A 391 -20.50 23.68 12.09
C LYS A 391 -21.18 24.42 10.93
N ALA A 392 -22.35 24.99 11.16
CA ALA A 392 -23.04 25.81 10.16
C ALA A 392 -22.28 27.09 9.81
N SER A 393 -21.73 27.82 10.79
CA SER A 393 -20.94 29.02 10.50
C SER A 393 -19.65 28.68 9.76
N TRP A 394 -18.97 27.60 10.18
CA TRP A 394 -17.75 27.12 9.54
C TRP A 394 -17.98 26.70 8.09
N LEU A 395 -19.06 25.94 7.82
CA LEU A 395 -19.45 25.56 6.46
C LEU A 395 -19.69 26.79 5.57
N ILE A 396 -20.44 27.78 6.07
CA ILE A 396 -20.74 29.01 5.31
C ILE A 396 -19.45 29.77 5.00
N ASN A 397 -18.60 29.99 6.00
CA ASN A 397 -17.35 30.71 5.82
C ASN A 397 -16.41 29.99 4.87
N VAL A 398 -16.24 28.67 4.98
CA VAL A 398 -15.40 27.89 4.07
C VAL A 398 -15.91 27.93 2.63
N LEU A 399 -17.21 27.73 2.40
CA LEU A 399 -17.77 27.71 1.05
C LEU A 399 -17.73 29.09 0.38
N TYR A 400 -18.21 30.12 1.09
CA TYR A 400 -18.54 31.39 0.46
C TYR A 400 -17.44 32.45 0.61
N GLU A 401 -16.77 32.53 1.77
CA GLU A 401 -15.67 33.48 1.98
C GLU A 401 -14.29 32.85 1.71
N GLY A 402 -14.21 31.53 1.89
CA GLY A 402 -13.01 30.73 1.67
C GLY A 402 -12.79 30.41 0.20
N ILE A 403 -13.63 29.51 -0.32
CA ILE A 403 -13.57 28.99 -1.70
C ILE A 403 -14.14 30.01 -2.70
N GLY A 404 -15.11 30.82 -2.29
CA GLY A 404 -15.73 31.83 -3.15
C GLY A 404 -16.86 31.28 -4.02
N ILE A 405 -17.54 30.22 -3.59
CA ILE A 405 -18.71 29.68 -4.28
C ILE A 405 -19.74 30.81 -4.47
N PRO A 406 -20.29 31.04 -5.68
CA PRO A 406 -21.30 32.07 -5.90
C PRO A 406 -22.54 31.86 -5.01
N ARG A 407 -23.29 32.94 -4.75
CA ARG A 407 -24.55 32.90 -3.97
C ARG A 407 -25.75 33.13 -4.88
N PRO A 408 -26.27 32.09 -5.56
CA PRO A 408 -27.48 32.22 -6.39
C PRO A 408 -28.63 32.82 -5.57
N GLY A 409 -29.26 33.89 -6.10
CA GLY A 409 -30.44 34.52 -5.48
C GLY A 409 -30.18 35.65 -4.48
N LEU A 410 -28.94 35.89 -4.06
CA LEU A 410 -28.56 37.07 -3.25
C LEU A 410 -27.81 38.14 -4.06
N GLU A 411 -27.22 37.76 -5.20
CA GLU A 411 -26.53 38.64 -6.14
C GLU A 411 -27.13 38.48 -7.55
N HIS A 412 -27.30 39.60 -8.26
CA HIS A 412 -28.14 39.77 -9.47
C HIS A 412 -27.92 38.78 -10.64
N GLU A 413 -28.92 37.94 -10.93
CA GLU A 413 -29.77 37.87 -12.16
C GLU A 413 -30.44 36.48 -12.22
N PRO A 414 -31.77 36.39 -12.42
CA PRO A 414 -32.46 35.11 -12.54
C PRO A 414 -32.15 34.47 -13.90
N LEU A 415 -31.51 33.29 -13.89
CA LEU A 415 -31.50 32.41 -15.06
C LEU A 415 -32.96 32.04 -15.41
N PRO A 416 -33.42 32.26 -16.66
CA PRO A 416 -34.80 31.93 -17.02
C PRO A 416 -34.95 30.42 -17.19
N GLY A 417 -35.81 29.78 -16.37
CA GLY A 417 -36.52 28.58 -16.81
C GLY A 417 -36.55 27.32 -15.94
N LEU A 418 -36.14 27.33 -14.66
CA LEU A 418 -36.37 26.16 -13.79
C LEU A 418 -37.44 26.43 -12.74
N ASN A 419 -38.68 25.99 -13.04
CA ASN A 419 -39.64 25.68 -11.99
C ASN A 419 -39.17 24.40 -11.28
N VAL A 420 -38.59 24.55 -10.09
CA VAL A 420 -38.21 23.42 -9.24
C VAL A 420 -39.44 22.98 -8.46
N SER A 421 -40.06 21.87 -8.88
CA SER A 421 -41.08 21.17 -8.08
C SER A 421 -40.43 20.05 -7.25
N ASP A 422 -40.98 19.82 -6.07
CA ASP A 422 -40.58 18.83 -5.08
C ASP A 422 -40.47 17.40 -5.66
N GLY A 423 -39.23 16.96 -5.91
CA GLY A 423 -38.95 15.59 -6.35
C GLY A 423 -37.69 15.43 -7.20
N VAL A 424 -36.52 15.88 -6.72
CA VAL A 424 -35.26 15.79 -7.50
C VAL A 424 -34.18 15.03 -6.74
N ILE A 425 -34.44 13.76 -6.47
CA ILE A 425 -33.42 12.78 -6.06
C ILE A 425 -33.15 11.77 -7.19
N ASP A 426 -34.12 11.50 -8.07
CA ASP A 426 -34.01 10.47 -9.11
C ASP A 426 -33.77 10.99 -10.55
N ASP A 427 -33.87 12.31 -10.80
CA ASP A 427 -33.78 12.92 -12.16
C ASP A 427 -32.36 13.37 -12.58
N ALA A 428 -31.33 13.03 -11.80
CA ALA A 428 -29.98 13.60 -11.95
C ALA A 428 -29.18 13.08 -13.17
N LYS A 429 -29.54 11.93 -13.74
CA LYS A 429 -28.84 11.35 -14.90
C LYS A 429 -29.05 12.13 -16.21
N ASP A 430 -30.21 12.78 -16.36
CA ASP A 430 -30.61 13.31 -17.66
C ASP A 430 -30.21 14.78 -17.87
N ARG A 431 -29.72 15.49 -16.82
CA ARG A 431 -29.45 16.95 -16.91
C ARG A 431 -28.19 17.46 -16.20
N GLY A 432 -27.48 16.64 -15.43
CA GLY A 432 -26.31 17.06 -14.64
C GLY A 432 -26.66 18.04 -13.52
N PHE A 433 -25.71 18.31 -12.61
CA PHE A 433 -25.85 19.37 -11.61
C PHE A 433 -25.43 20.71 -12.24
N LEU A 434 -26.35 21.68 -12.28
CA LEU A 434 -26.11 23.01 -12.85
C LEU A 434 -25.78 24.09 -11.80
N ASP A 435 -25.99 23.79 -10.52
CA ASP A 435 -25.64 24.70 -9.44
C ASP A 435 -24.13 24.63 -9.15
N PRO A 436 -23.46 25.75 -8.84
CA PRO A 436 -22.03 25.77 -8.52
C PRO A 436 -21.64 24.87 -7.34
N PHE A 437 -22.59 24.56 -6.45
CA PHE A 437 -22.37 23.69 -5.29
C PHE A 437 -23.60 22.86 -4.95
N ARG A 438 -23.39 21.57 -4.68
CA ARG A 438 -24.43 20.68 -4.17
C ARG A 438 -23.89 19.75 -3.09
N PRO A 439 -24.42 19.78 -1.86
CA PRO A 439 -24.08 18.79 -0.85
C PRO A 439 -24.77 17.46 -1.17
N VAL A 440 -24.05 16.35 -1.07
CA VAL A 440 -24.55 15.00 -1.37
C VAL A 440 -23.99 13.98 -0.37
N ASN A 441 -24.84 13.05 0.07
CA ASN A 441 -24.40 11.86 0.82
C ASN A 441 -24.29 10.63 -0.07
N LYS A 442 -25.28 10.45 -0.95
CA LYS A 442 -25.39 9.29 -1.82
C LYS A 442 -25.79 9.70 -3.23
N ILE A 443 -25.22 9.05 -4.22
CA ILE A 443 -25.59 9.15 -5.63
C ILE A 443 -26.01 7.74 -6.05
N ASP A 444 -27.22 7.60 -6.60
CA ASP A 444 -27.82 6.29 -6.94
C ASP A 444 -27.78 5.27 -5.79
N GLY A 445 -27.95 5.74 -4.55
CA GLY A 445 -27.92 4.91 -3.34
C GLY A 445 -26.53 4.49 -2.84
N ILE A 446 -25.47 4.86 -3.56
CA ILE A 446 -24.07 4.60 -3.21
C ILE A 446 -23.49 5.83 -2.50
N GLU A 447 -22.83 5.62 -1.36
CA GLU A 447 -22.14 6.69 -0.63
C GLU A 447 -20.96 7.21 -1.47
N VAL A 448 -20.85 8.54 -1.57
CA VAL A 448 -19.71 9.17 -2.23
C VAL A 448 -18.55 9.15 -1.25
N SER A 449 -17.57 8.28 -1.49
CA SER A 449 -16.39 8.10 -0.65
C SER A 449 -15.13 8.06 -1.51
N TRP A 450 -14.03 8.60 -0.99
CA TRP A 450 -12.71 8.47 -1.62
C TRP A 450 -12.31 6.99 -1.79
N THR A 451 -12.77 6.09 -0.93
CA THR A 451 -12.48 4.65 -1.05
C THR A 451 -12.95 4.06 -2.38
N LEU A 452 -14.08 4.54 -2.92
CA LEU A 452 -14.57 4.13 -4.23
C LEU A 452 -13.59 4.53 -5.35
N GLY A 453 -13.00 5.73 -5.27
CA GLY A 453 -11.98 6.20 -6.22
C GLY A 453 -10.75 5.29 -6.31
N LYS A 454 -10.25 4.82 -5.16
CA LYS A 454 -9.15 3.86 -5.10
C LYS A 454 -9.53 2.53 -5.77
N MET A 455 -10.76 2.04 -5.53
CA MET A 455 -11.23 0.79 -6.15
C MET A 455 -11.55 0.95 -7.64
N ILE A 456 -11.99 2.12 -8.11
CA ILE A 456 -12.15 2.42 -9.54
C ILE A 456 -10.80 2.30 -10.25
N LEU A 457 -9.75 2.93 -9.70
CA LEU A 457 -8.40 2.81 -10.24
C LEU A 457 -7.94 1.36 -10.26
N TYR A 458 -8.12 0.63 -9.15
CA TYR A 458 -7.74 -0.78 -9.06
C TYR A 458 -8.49 -1.65 -10.09
N ALA A 459 -9.80 -1.48 -10.26
CA ALA A 459 -10.55 -2.24 -11.25
C ALA A 459 -10.15 -1.87 -12.68
N ALA A 460 -9.95 -0.58 -12.97
CA ALA A 460 -9.51 -0.10 -14.28
C ALA A 460 -8.10 -0.61 -14.63
N GLY A 461 -7.21 -0.72 -13.64
CA GLY A 461 -5.87 -1.27 -13.82
C GLY A 461 -5.85 -2.75 -14.23
N GLN A 462 -6.92 -3.51 -13.95
CA GLN A 462 -7.05 -4.91 -14.39
C GLN A 462 -7.51 -5.06 -15.85
N VAL A 463 -7.88 -3.98 -16.53
CA VAL A 463 -8.37 -4.03 -17.91
C VAL A 463 -7.19 -4.15 -18.89
N PRO A 464 -7.21 -5.08 -19.86
CA PRO A 464 -6.16 -5.16 -20.90
C PRO A 464 -6.00 -3.87 -21.69
N PRO A 465 -4.77 -3.52 -22.11
CA PRO A 465 -4.58 -2.47 -23.10
C PRO A 465 -5.11 -2.95 -24.48
N PRO A 466 -5.38 -2.03 -25.43
CA PRO A 466 -5.65 -2.39 -26.81
C PRO A 466 -4.40 -3.01 -27.44
N ASP A 467 -4.58 -4.06 -28.25
CA ASP A 467 -3.50 -4.64 -29.06
C ASP A 467 -2.80 -3.53 -29.89
N ASP A 468 -1.47 -3.53 -29.91
CA ASP A 468 -0.59 -2.57 -30.63
C ASP A 468 -0.41 -1.14 -30.05
N THR A 469 -0.72 -0.87 -28.77
CA THR A 469 -0.47 0.44 -28.13
C THR A 469 0.55 0.39 -26.99
N GLU A 470 1.24 1.51 -26.72
CA GLU A 470 2.08 1.64 -25.51
C GLU A 470 1.23 1.35 -24.28
N ASP A 471 1.61 0.34 -23.49
CA ASP A 471 0.88 -0.09 -22.29
C ASP A 471 1.09 0.91 -21.14
N LEU A 472 0.41 2.05 -21.24
CA LEU A 472 0.48 3.11 -20.25
C LEU A 472 -0.19 2.66 -18.94
N PRO A 473 0.48 2.81 -17.79
CA PRO A 473 -0.04 2.33 -16.51
C PRO A 473 -1.24 3.18 -16.04
N VAL A 474 -2.26 2.51 -15.52
CA VAL A 474 -3.38 3.15 -14.81
C VAL A 474 -2.90 3.61 -13.44
N GLY A 475 -3.26 4.83 -13.04
CA GLY A 475 -2.73 5.46 -11.84
C GLY A 475 -2.78 6.97 -11.91
N PHE A 476 -2.02 7.64 -11.05
CA PHE A 476 -1.90 9.09 -11.08
C PHE A 476 -0.50 9.55 -10.66
N GLY A 477 -0.09 10.75 -11.07
CA GLY A 477 1.21 11.33 -10.71
C GLY A 477 1.30 12.79 -11.10
N SER A 478 2.47 13.40 -10.99
CA SER A 478 2.65 14.78 -11.45
C SER A 478 2.47 14.90 -12.97
N ASN A 479 1.78 15.95 -13.42
CA ASN A 479 1.50 16.22 -14.84
C ASN A 479 2.68 16.90 -15.56
N VAL A 480 3.91 16.42 -15.32
CA VAL A 480 5.12 16.92 -15.97
C VAL A 480 5.85 15.76 -16.68
N PRO A 481 6.51 16.02 -17.82
CA PRO A 481 7.34 14.99 -18.46
C PRO A 481 8.38 14.44 -17.48
N GLU A 482 8.63 13.13 -17.55
CA GLU A 482 9.65 12.41 -16.75
C GLU A 482 9.41 12.41 -15.22
N ALA A 483 8.20 12.74 -14.77
CA ALA A 483 7.82 12.62 -13.36
C ALA A 483 8.03 11.19 -12.84
N LYS A 484 8.74 11.06 -11.72
CA LYS A 484 9.04 9.76 -11.08
C LYS A 484 8.06 9.38 -9.97
N ASP A 485 7.07 10.21 -9.70
CA ASP A 485 6.08 10.08 -8.62
C ASP A 485 4.75 9.47 -9.09
N PHE A 486 4.75 8.76 -10.23
CA PHE A 486 3.54 8.09 -10.71
C PHE A 486 3.19 6.91 -9.79
N GLU A 487 2.06 7.04 -9.10
CA GLU A 487 1.45 6.03 -8.25
C GLU A 487 0.55 5.12 -9.10
N PRO A 488 0.90 3.83 -9.27
CA PRO A 488 0.05 2.90 -10.02
C PRO A 488 -1.23 2.58 -9.25
N ALA A 489 -2.24 2.08 -9.98
CA ALA A 489 -3.53 1.65 -9.43
C ALA A 489 -3.44 0.63 -8.28
N GLY A 490 -2.33 -0.10 -8.18
CA GLY A 490 -2.15 -1.26 -7.29
C GLY A 490 -2.55 -2.58 -7.94
N SER A 491 -3.03 -2.53 -9.18
CA SER A 491 -3.32 -3.65 -10.06
C SER A 491 -2.74 -3.37 -11.45
N GLN A 492 -2.49 -4.43 -12.20
CA GLN A 492 -2.17 -4.36 -13.64
C GLN A 492 -2.89 -5.51 -14.34
N TYR A 493 -3.21 -5.33 -15.62
CA TYR A 493 -3.64 -6.44 -16.45
C TYR A 493 -2.45 -7.38 -16.63
N ALA A 494 -2.61 -8.59 -16.14
CA ALA A 494 -1.76 -9.71 -16.48
C ALA A 494 -2.62 -10.68 -17.31
N PRO A 495 -2.25 -10.99 -18.57
CA PRO A 495 -2.99 -11.98 -19.33
C PRO A 495 -2.99 -13.29 -18.55
N ILE A 496 -4.19 -13.83 -18.30
CA ILE A 496 -4.35 -15.19 -17.78
C ILE A 496 -3.83 -16.12 -18.88
N ARG A 497 -2.56 -16.49 -18.81
CA ARG A 497 -2.09 -17.70 -19.49
C ARG A 497 -2.46 -18.85 -18.56
N GLU A 498 -3.40 -19.68 -19.01
CA GLU A 498 -3.75 -20.94 -18.35
C GLU A 498 -2.48 -21.74 -18.06
N GLY A 499 -2.09 -21.72 -16.80
CA GLY A 499 -1.06 -22.54 -16.21
C GLY A 499 -1.30 -22.45 -14.72
N ASN A 500 -1.73 -23.55 -14.12
CA ASN A 500 -2.02 -23.68 -12.69
C ASN A 500 -0.79 -23.38 -11.83
N GLY A 501 -0.44 -22.10 -11.66
CA GLY A 501 0.67 -21.66 -10.82
C GLY A 501 0.34 -20.35 -10.13
N ARG A 502 0.66 -20.25 -8.83
CA ARG A 502 0.47 -19.02 -8.02
C ARG A 502 1.08 -17.79 -8.71
N GLN A 503 0.43 -16.63 -8.62
CA GLN A 503 0.89 -15.36 -9.18
C GLN A 503 1.79 -14.61 -8.20
N ASN A 504 2.60 -13.66 -8.68
CA ASN A 504 3.36 -12.77 -7.80
C ASN A 504 2.45 -11.71 -7.17
N ASN A 505 2.98 -11.00 -6.19
CA ASN A 505 2.35 -9.94 -5.41
C ASN A 505 1.76 -8.75 -6.21
N ASN A 506 2.03 -8.66 -7.52
CA ASN A 506 1.51 -7.64 -8.43
C ASN A 506 0.54 -8.22 -9.50
N GLY A 507 0.10 -9.47 -9.35
CA GLY A 507 -0.72 -10.17 -10.34
C GLY A 507 0.04 -10.60 -11.61
N GLY A 508 1.33 -10.30 -11.71
CA GLY A 508 2.19 -10.73 -12.81
C GLY A 508 2.71 -12.16 -12.64
N PRO A 509 3.23 -12.78 -13.71
CA PRO A 509 3.94 -14.04 -13.58
C PRO A 509 5.13 -13.89 -12.63
N ILE A 510 5.29 -14.83 -11.69
CA ILE A 510 6.47 -14.86 -10.82
C ILE A 510 7.70 -15.09 -11.70
N GLY A 511 8.63 -14.13 -11.69
CA GLY A 511 9.91 -14.24 -12.39
C GLY A 511 10.67 -15.49 -11.94
N LYS A 512 11.58 -15.99 -12.77
CA LYS A 512 12.39 -17.17 -12.45
C LYS A 512 13.85 -16.85 -12.13
N GLY A 513 14.27 -15.62 -12.46
CA GLY A 513 15.61 -15.11 -12.21
C GLY A 513 15.79 -13.73 -12.82
N TYR A 514 17.00 -13.18 -12.70
CA TYR A 514 17.42 -11.92 -13.32
C TYR A 514 18.33 -12.17 -14.51
N VAL A 515 17.96 -11.69 -15.71
CA VAL A 515 18.78 -11.84 -16.91
C VAL A 515 19.59 -10.56 -17.15
N PRO A 516 20.94 -10.62 -17.14
CA PRO A 516 21.78 -9.47 -17.49
C PRO A 516 21.56 -9.00 -18.94
N PRO A 517 21.68 -7.69 -19.25
CA PRO A 517 21.42 -7.17 -20.59
C PRO A 517 22.29 -7.79 -21.71
N ASP A 518 23.54 -8.13 -21.41
CA ASP A 518 24.46 -8.80 -22.34
C ASP A 518 24.02 -10.24 -22.64
N VAL A 519 23.46 -10.94 -21.64
CA VAL A 519 22.85 -12.25 -21.85
C VAL A 519 21.58 -12.14 -22.69
N LEU A 520 20.73 -11.15 -22.43
CA LEU A 520 19.52 -10.90 -23.22
C LEU A 520 19.85 -10.59 -24.68
N ALA A 521 20.81 -9.71 -24.94
CA ALA A 521 21.23 -9.38 -26.31
C ALA A 521 21.68 -10.65 -27.06
N ARG A 522 22.47 -11.51 -26.40
CA ARG A 522 22.90 -12.78 -27.00
C ARG A 522 21.74 -13.76 -27.22
N LEU A 523 20.74 -13.74 -26.34
CA LEU A 523 19.50 -14.52 -26.50
C LEU A 523 18.73 -14.05 -27.72
N GLU A 524 18.56 -12.74 -27.93
CA GLU A 524 17.87 -12.20 -29.12
C GLU A 524 18.61 -12.54 -30.43
N GLU A 525 19.95 -12.50 -30.42
CA GLU A 525 20.82 -12.83 -31.56
C GLU A 525 20.84 -14.32 -31.92
N THR A 526 20.46 -15.20 -31.00
CA THR A 526 20.53 -16.65 -31.22
C THR A 526 19.44 -17.10 -32.21
N PRO A 527 19.74 -18.00 -33.18
CA PRO A 527 18.76 -18.51 -34.13
C PRO A 527 17.50 -19.08 -33.44
N SER A 528 16.32 -18.74 -33.95
CA SER A 528 15.02 -19.08 -33.32
C SER A 528 14.77 -20.58 -33.20
N ASP A 529 15.34 -21.39 -34.11
CA ASP A 529 15.31 -22.85 -34.06
C ASP A 529 16.15 -23.44 -32.91
N VAL A 530 17.09 -22.66 -32.36
CA VAL A 530 17.93 -23.04 -31.21
C VAL A 530 17.35 -22.51 -29.90
N ARG A 531 17.00 -21.22 -29.84
CA ARG A 531 16.52 -20.58 -28.60
C ARG A 531 15.04 -20.81 -28.31
N GLY A 532 14.27 -21.27 -29.30
CA GLY A 532 12.82 -21.33 -29.24
C GLY A 532 12.16 -19.94 -29.27
N ASP A 533 10.86 -19.92 -29.07
CA ASP A 533 10.10 -18.67 -29.03
C ASP A 533 10.42 -17.89 -27.77
N ILE A 534 10.74 -16.60 -27.95
CA ILE A 534 10.96 -15.65 -26.86
C ILE A 534 10.07 -14.43 -27.07
N ASP A 535 9.66 -13.83 -25.97
CA ASP A 535 8.91 -12.57 -25.92
C ASP A 535 9.65 -11.62 -24.97
N VAL A 536 10.10 -10.49 -25.50
CA VAL A 536 10.98 -9.53 -24.80
C VAL A 536 10.26 -8.19 -24.72
N ASP A 537 9.98 -7.76 -23.49
CA ASP A 537 9.45 -6.43 -23.20
C ASP A 537 10.56 -5.58 -22.57
N HIS A 538 11.17 -4.73 -23.40
CA HIS A 538 12.27 -3.84 -23.00
C HIS A 538 11.81 -2.73 -22.05
N ALA A 539 10.55 -2.33 -22.08
CA ALA A 539 10.00 -1.30 -21.19
C ALA A 539 9.79 -1.84 -19.77
N ARG A 540 9.23 -3.05 -19.66
CA ARG A 540 9.06 -3.76 -18.39
C ARG A 540 10.29 -4.48 -17.89
N ARG A 541 11.31 -4.62 -18.75
CA ARG A 541 12.52 -5.42 -18.50
C ARG A 541 12.17 -6.88 -18.17
N THR A 542 11.24 -7.46 -18.92
CA THR A 542 10.80 -8.85 -18.76
C THR A 542 11.07 -9.67 -20.00
N VAL A 543 11.46 -10.92 -19.80
CA VAL A 543 11.75 -11.89 -20.86
C VAL A 543 10.98 -13.17 -20.57
N TYR A 544 10.14 -13.59 -21.51
CA TYR A 544 9.57 -14.93 -21.52
C TYR A 544 10.34 -15.77 -22.52
N ALA A 545 10.96 -16.84 -22.04
CA ALA A 545 11.73 -17.78 -22.84
C ALA A 545 11.43 -19.20 -22.40
N PHE A 546 11.92 -20.18 -23.16
CA PHE A 546 11.79 -21.61 -22.84
C PHE A 546 10.33 -22.08 -22.79
N GLN A 547 9.54 -21.66 -23.78
CA GLN A 547 8.15 -22.07 -23.90
C GLN A 547 8.08 -23.58 -24.22
N GLY A 548 7.14 -24.28 -23.57
CA GLY A 548 6.93 -25.71 -23.73
C GLY A 548 5.85 -26.21 -22.78
N THR A 549 5.11 -27.24 -23.19
CA THR A 549 3.96 -27.75 -22.41
C THR A 549 4.39 -28.65 -21.25
N THR A 550 5.52 -29.34 -21.39
CA THR A 550 6.06 -30.26 -20.38
C THR A 550 7.45 -29.84 -19.90
N GLU A 551 7.85 -30.30 -18.71
CA GLU A 551 9.21 -30.08 -18.17
C GLU A 551 10.29 -30.58 -19.14
N PRO A 552 10.20 -31.81 -19.71
CA PRO A 552 11.22 -32.30 -20.63
C PRO A 552 11.37 -31.47 -21.90
N GLU A 553 10.26 -30.94 -22.44
CA GLU A 553 10.29 -30.05 -23.60
C GLU A 553 11.06 -28.76 -23.29
N ARG A 554 10.76 -28.11 -22.15
CA ARG A 554 11.43 -26.88 -21.74
C ARG A 554 12.92 -27.12 -21.48
N SER A 555 13.25 -28.20 -20.77
CA SER A 555 14.64 -28.62 -20.50
C SER A 555 15.42 -28.90 -21.79
N ALA A 556 14.80 -29.52 -22.80
CA ALA A 556 15.43 -29.78 -24.08
C ALA A 556 15.77 -28.48 -24.84
N VAL A 557 14.87 -27.49 -24.86
CA VAL A 557 15.11 -26.18 -25.47
C VAL A 557 16.29 -25.48 -24.78
N ILE A 558 16.31 -25.46 -23.44
CA ILE A 558 17.39 -24.87 -22.65
C ILE A 558 18.72 -25.58 -22.95
N ALA A 559 18.72 -26.91 -22.96
CA ALA A 559 19.92 -27.69 -23.24
C ALA A 559 20.46 -27.43 -24.65
N ALA A 560 19.59 -27.30 -25.67
CA ALA A 560 19.98 -26.95 -27.02
C ALA A 560 20.63 -25.56 -27.08
N LEU A 561 20.00 -24.57 -26.44
CA LEU A 561 20.54 -23.21 -26.34
C LEU A 561 21.92 -23.18 -25.64
N MET A 562 22.05 -23.84 -24.49
CA MET A 562 23.31 -23.84 -23.73
C MET A 562 24.43 -24.55 -24.48
N ASN A 563 24.15 -25.66 -25.16
CA ASN A 563 25.13 -26.34 -26.01
C ASN A 563 25.56 -25.46 -27.20
N TYR A 564 24.61 -24.74 -27.80
CA TYR A 564 24.91 -23.80 -28.86
C TYR A 564 25.84 -22.69 -28.36
N TRP A 565 25.48 -22.00 -27.27
CA TRP A 565 26.33 -20.96 -26.68
C TRP A 565 27.69 -21.45 -26.24
N ARG A 566 27.78 -22.67 -25.69
CA ARG A 566 29.05 -23.32 -25.35
C ARG A 566 29.91 -23.56 -26.59
N SER A 567 29.32 -24.05 -27.68
CA SER A 567 30.04 -24.30 -28.95
C SER A 567 30.59 -23.02 -29.58
N GLN A 568 29.94 -21.88 -29.32
CA GLN A 568 30.36 -20.56 -29.80
C GLN A 568 31.28 -19.82 -28.83
N ASP A 569 31.65 -20.44 -27.70
CA ASP A 569 32.39 -19.81 -26.59
C ASP A 569 31.75 -18.45 -26.19
N ALA A 570 30.41 -18.39 -26.19
CA ALA A 570 29.67 -17.14 -26.05
C ALA A 570 29.80 -16.51 -24.66
N PHE A 571 29.98 -17.33 -23.62
CA PHE A 571 30.14 -16.89 -22.23
C PHE A 571 31.25 -17.68 -21.53
N PRO A 572 32.21 -17.01 -20.86
CA PRO A 572 33.29 -17.68 -20.12
C PRO A 572 32.82 -18.70 -19.10
N VAL A 573 31.70 -18.44 -18.41
CA VAL A 573 31.15 -19.34 -17.39
C VAL A 573 30.82 -20.74 -17.94
N LEU A 574 30.43 -20.86 -19.22
CA LEU A 574 30.08 -22.13 -19.86
C LEU A 574 31.28 -23.04 -20.14
N ARG A 575 32.52 -22.53 -20.02
CA ARG A 575 33.73 -23.36 -20.05
C ARG A 575 33.82 -24.27 -18.81
N GLY A 576 33.15 -23.89 -17.73
CA GLY A 576 33.08 -24.63 -16.47
C GLY A 576 32.04 -25.76 -16.43
N TRP A 577 31.59 -26.24 -17.58
CA TRP A 577 30.56 -27.29 -17.73
C TRP A 577 30.87 -28.56 -16.93
N ARG A 578 29.88 -29.09 -16.21
CA ARG A 578 30.03 -30.24 -15.31
C ARG A 578 29.10 -31.42 -15.62
N ASP A 579 28.20 -31.29 -16.59
CA ASP A 579 27.13 -32.26 -16.85
C ASP A 579 26.22 -32.47 -15.61
N GLU A 580 26.04 -31.40 -14.82
CA GLU A 580 25.19 -31.36 -13.63
C GLU A 580 23.96 -30.49 -13.90
N LEU A 581 22.78 -31.09 -13.80
CA LEU A 581 21.50 -30.40 -13.98
C LEU A 581 20.95 -29.92 -12.65
N TRP A 582 20.62 -28.64 -12.60
CA TRP A 582 20.07 -27.96 -11.42
C TRP A 582 18.58 -27.62 -11.63
N PRO A 583 17.77 -27.67 -10.56
CA PRO A 583 16.33 -27.52 -10.66
C PRO A 583 15.90 -26.05 -10.67
N ILE A 584 14.97 -25.70 -11.55
CA ILE A 584 14.24 -24.43 -11.51
C ILE A 584 12.77 -24.76 -11.24
N TYR A 585 12.18 -24.09 -10.25
CA TYR A 585 10.85 -24.42 -9.75
C TYR A 585 9.73 -23.55 -10.32
N ALA A 586 8.57 -24.15 -10.47
CA ALA A 586 7.30 -23.51 -10.73
C ALA A 586 6.71 -22.95 -9.42
N ASN A 587 5.64 -22.18 -9.54
CA ASN A 587 5.08 -21.40 -8.42
C ASN A 587 4.33 -22.26 -7.39
N ASP A 588 3.94 -23.45 -7.82
CA ASP A 588 3.39 -24.54 -7.01
C ASP A 588 4.47 -25.40 -6.33
N GLY A 589 5.76 -25.16 -6.62
CA GLY A 589 6.89 -25.92 -6.10
C GLY A 589 7.28 -27.12 -6.96
N GLU A 590 6.60 -27.36 -8.08
CA GLU A 590 6.96 -28.42 -9.02
C GLU A 590 8.21 -28.05 -9.84
N LEU A 591 8.90 -29.06 -10.39
CA LEU A 591 10.03 -28.84 -11.28
C LEU A 591 9.55 -28.22 -12.60
N LEU A 592 10.01 -27.00 -12.90
CA LEU A 592 9.65 -26.29 -14.13
C LEU A 592 10.54 -26.73 -15.30
N TYR A 593 11.85 -26.73 -15.11
CA TYR A 593 12.86 -27.24 -16.04
C TYR A 593 14.22 -27.40 -15.35
N ASN A 594 15.09 -28.13 -16.02
CA ASN A 594 16.49 -28.33 -15.68
C ASN A 594 17.39 -27.34 -16.44
N MET A 595 18.46 -26.90 -15.79
CA MET A 595 19.49 -26.10 -16.43
C MET A 595 20.87 -26.57 -15.98
N GLU A 596 21.85 -26.54 -16.87
CA GLU A 596 23.21 -26.90 -16.49
C GLU A 596 23.76 -25.88 -15.46
N ARG A 597 24.42 -26.39 -14.41
CA ARG A 597 24.97 -25.63 -13.27
C ARG A 597 25.68 -24.33 -13.64
N SER A 598 26.65 -24.38 -14.55
CA SER A 598 27.42 -23.25 -15.04
C SER A 598 26.56 -22.20 -15.77
N ALA A 599 25.46 -22.60 -16.40
CA ALA A 599 24.56 -21.71 -17.13
C ALA A 599 23.58 -20.96 -16.23
N THR A 600 23.25 -21.47 -15.04
CA THR A 600 22.26 -20.85 -14.13
C THR A 600 22.52 -19.38 -13.82
N GLY A 601 23.79 -18.97 -13.79
CA GLY A 601 24.17 -17.58 -13.51
C GLY A 601 23.83 -16.60 -14.64
N LEU A 602 23.71 -17.09 -15.88
CA LEU A 602 23.34 -16.28 -17.04
C LEU A 602 21.87 -15.83 -16.96
N PHE A 603 20.99 -16.63 -16.33
CA PHE A 603 19.57 -16.31 -16.19
C PHE A 603 19.19 -15.86 -14.78
N GLY A 604 20.18 -15.74 -13.88
CA GLY A 604 20.00 -15.31 -12.51
C GLY A 604 18.98 -16.12 -11.72
N VAL A 605 18.83 -17.40 -12.05
CA VAL A 605 17.87 -18.31 -11.41
C VAL A 605 18.38 -18.76 -10.03
N THR A 606 17.45 -19.11 -9.14
CA THR A 606 17.80 -19.57 -7.78
C THR A 606 18.65 -20.82 -7.80
N ARG A 607 19.70 -20.79 -6.97
CA ARG A 607 20.65 -21.87 -6.74
C ARG A 607 20.46 -22.50 -5.38
N TYR A 608 20.77 -23.78 -5.29
CA TYR A 608 20.51 -24.60 -4.11
C TYR A 608 21.79 -25.32 -3.70
N GLY A 609 22.06 -25.37 -2.40
CA GLY A 609 23.21 -26.08 -1.86
C GLY A 609 23.07 -26.40 -0.38
N VAL A 610 24.03 -27.14 0.14
CA VAL A 610 24.03 -27.68 1.50
C VAL A 610 25.38 -27.41 2.15
N HIS A 611 25.38 -27.14 3.45
CA HIS A 611 26.59 -26.84 4.21
C HIS A 611 26.57 -27.55 5.57
N LEU A 612 27.73 -28.07 5.98
CA LEU A 612 27.94 -28.73 7.27
C LEU A 612 28.94 -27.96 8.13
N ASN A 613 28.51 -27.52 9.31
CA ASN A 613 29.40 -27.06 10.37
C ASN A 613 29.68 -28.23 11.33
N ALA A 614 30.88 -28.82 11.27
CA ALA A 614 31.31 -29.75 12.30
C ALA A 614 32.04 -29.01 13.42
N PHE A 615 31.71 -29.33 14.67
CA PHE A 615 32.32 -28.72 15.84
C PHE A 615 32.51 -29.74 16.98
N VAL A 616 33.34 -29.39 17.96
CA VAL A 616 33.53 -30.18 19.19
C VAL A 616 33.34 -29.29 20.41
N ARG A 617 32.77 -29.84 21.49
CA ARG A 617 32.74 -29.15 22.78
C ARG A 617 34.06 -29.33 23.51
N CYS A 618 34.64 -28.22 23.97
CA CYS A 618 35.92 -28.17 24.67
C CYS A 618 35.81 -27.16 25.80
N ALA A 619 35.80 -27.64 27.04
CA ALA A 619 35.60 -26.79 28.23
C ALA A 619 36.72 -25.75 28.41
N GLU A 620 37.90 -26.02 27.84
CA GLU A 620 39.07 -25.14 27.87
C GLU A 620 39.02 -24.04 26.78
N ALA A 621 38.07 -24.10 25.84
CA ALA A 621 37.84 -23.03 24.88
C ALA A 621 36.96 -21.93 25.50
N SER A 622 37.25 -20.68 25.15
CA SER A 622 36.55 -19.47 25.61
C SER A 622 35.03 -19.48 25.47
N HIS A 623 34.53 -20.09 24.39
CA HIS A 623 33.10 -20.26 24.11
C HIS A 623 32.63 -21.71 24.26
N GLY A 624 33.44 -22.57 24.89
CA GLY A 624 33.13 -23.99 25.08
C GLY A 624 33.10 -24.82 23.79
N ILE A 625 33.43 -24.24 22.64
CA ILE A 625 33.30 -24.83 21.30
C ILE A 625 34.56 -24.56 20.46
N LYS A 626 34.95 -25.53 19.64
CA LYS A 626 35.89 -25.36 18.52
C LYS A 626 35.29 -25.90 17.23
N MET A 627 35.54 -25.26 16.10
CA MET A 627 34.97 -25.63 14.79
C MET A 627 36.02 -26.26 13.88
N TRP A 628 35.64 -27.28 13.11
CA TRP A 628 36.46 -27.85 12.06
C TRP A 628 36.30 -27.04 10.77
N ILE A 629 37.34 -26.27 10.42
CA ILE A 629 37.36 -25.42 9.24
C ILE A 629 38.18 -26.12 8.15
N ALA A 630 37.60 -26.28 6.97
CA ALA A 630 38.30 -26.85 5.84
C ALA A 630 39.10 -25.77 5.10
N ARG A 631 40.19 -26.16 4.45
CA ARG A 631 40.93 -25.31 3.52
C ARG A 631 40.78 -25.86 2.11
N ARG A 632 40.26 -25.04 1.19
CA ARG A 632 40.04 -25.45 -0.20
C ARG A 632 41.37 -25.79 -0.89
N SER A 633 41.36 -26.80 -1.76
CA SER A 633 42.54 -27.18 -2.53
C SER A 633 43.07 -25.99 -3.38
N PRO A 634 44.39 -25.79 -3.46
CA PRO A 634 44.99 -24.78 -4.33
C PRO A 634 44.66 -24.94 -5.82
N THR A 635 44.18 -26.12 -6.23
CA THR A 635 43.83 -26.43 -7.63
C THR A 635 42.35 -26.23 -7.96
N LYS A 636 41.50 -25.81 -7.00
CA LYS A 636 40.08 -25.52 -7.28
C LYS A 636 39.96 -24.35 -8.26
N SER A 637 39.00 -24.45 -9.17
CA SER A 637 38.75 -23.44 -10.20
C SER A 637 38.22 -22.12 -9.65
N THR A 638 37.58 -22.12 -8.46
CA THR A 638 37.08 -20.93 -7.77
C THR A 638 37.53 -20.93 -6.32
N PHE A 639 37.94 -19.75 -5.83
CA PHE A 639 38.41 -19.51 -4.46
C PHE A 639 39.48 -20.52 -3.97
N PRO A 640 40.61 -20.73 -4.70
CA PRO A 640 41.65 -21.66 -4.29
C PRO A 640 42.31 -21.24 -2.97
N GLY A 641 42.50 -22.17 -2.04
CA GLY A 641 43.20 -21.94 -0.77
C GLY A 641 42.42 -21.18 0.31
N MET A 642 41.22 -20.68 0.02
CA MET A 642 40.34 -20.03 1.00
C MET A 642 39.77 -21.02 2.01
N LEU A 643 39.30 -20.52 3.15
CA LEU A 643 38.64 -21.32 4.17
C LEU A 643 37.19 -21.64 3.76
N ASP A 644 36.72 -22.82 4.15
CA ASP A 644 35.42 -23.40 3.80
C ASP A 644 34.75 -23.99 5.05
N ASN A 645 33.47 -24.38 4.94
CA ASN A 645 32.81 -25.19 5.96
C ASN A 645 33.40 -26.60 6.00
N THR A 646 33.00 -27.45 6.95
CA THR A 646 33.57 -28.81 7.04
C THR A 646 33.26 -29.64 5.80
N ALA A 647 32.04 -29.51 5.27
CA ALA A 647 31.67 -30.04 3.96
C ALA A 647 30.58 -29.15 3.35
N ALA A 648 30.53 -29.04 2.01
CA ALA A 648 29.48 -28.31 1.31
C ALA A 648 29.28 -28.78 -0.14
N GLY A 649 28.02 -28.83 -0.59
CA GLY A 649 27.67 -29.28 -1.93
C GLY A 649 26.62 -28.42 -2.61
N GLY A 650 26.57 -28.50 -3.95
CA GLY A 650 25.45 -27.97 -4.73
C GLY A 650 24.37 -29.03 -4.90
N LEU A 651 23.09 -28.63 -4.84
CA LEU A 651 21.97 -29.56 -4.91
C LEU A 651 21.55 -29.81 -6.36
N MET A 652 21.68 -31.06 -6.81
CA MET A 652 21.23 -31.46 -8.15
C MET A 652 19.73 -31.71 -8.20
N THR A 653 19.15 -31.71 -9.40
CA THR A 653 17.72 -32.00 -9.56
C THR A 653 17.36 -33.38 -9.02
N GLY A 654 16.37 -33.43 -8.13
CA GLY A 654 15.87 -34.66 -7.54
C GLY A 654 16.71 -35.20 -6.37
N GLU A 655 17.75 -34.48 -5.95
CA GLU A 655 18.56 -34.83 -4.78
C GLU A 655 17.90 -34.28 -3.50
N ASP A 656 17.86 -35.11 -2.45
CA ASP A 656 17.43 -34.68 -1.12
C ASP A 656 18.57 -33.91 -0.42
N PRO A 657 18.31 -32.74 0.22
CA PRO A 657 19.36 -31.95 0.87
C PRO A 657 20.15 -32.71 1.94
N PHE A 658 19.52 -33.61 2.69
CA PHE A 658 20.23 -34.35 3.73
C PHE A 658 21.07 -35.48 3.14
N GLU A 659 20.57 -36.16 2.11
CA GLU A 659 21.37 -37.14 1.35
C GLU A 659 22.57 -36.48 0.67
N CYS A 660 22.40 -35.27 0.14
CA CYS A 660 23.47 -34.46 -0.44
C CYS A 660 24.57 -34.21 0.60
N ILE A 661 24.24 -33.71 1.79
CA ILE A 661 25.28 -33.40 2.78
C ILE A 661 26.00 -34.65 3.33
N ILE A 662 25.33 -35.80 3.36
CA ILE A 662 25.96 -37.07 3.73
C ILE A 662 27.02 -37.48 2.71
N ARG A 663 26.70 -37.36 1.42
CA ARG A 663 27.64 -37.62 0.33
C ARG A 663 28.84 -36.67 0.40
N GLU A 664 28.59 -35.37 0.50
CA GLU A 664 29.64 -34.34 0.54
C GLU A 664 30.52 -34.47 1.80
N ALA A 665 29.94 -34.79 2.96
CA ALA A 665 30.71 -35.05 4.18
C ALA A 665 31.62 -36.28 4.06
N ASN A 666 31.23 -37.28 3.27
CA ASN A 666 32.09 -38.41 2.96
C ASN A 666 33.18 -38.06 1.95
N GLU A 667 32.84 -37.32 0.89
CA GLU A 667 33.72 -36.95 -0.24
C GLU A 667 34.79 -35.93 0.17
N GLU A 668 34.42 -34.90 0.92
CA GLU A 668 35.31 -33.79 1.29
C GLU A 668 36.03 -34.02 2.63
N ALA A 669 35.37 -34.69 3.59
CA ALA A 669 35.80 -34.77 4.99
C ALA A 669 36.06 -36.20 5.52
N ASP A 670 35.88 -37.23 4.70
CA ASP A 670 36.00 -38.65 5.07
C ASP A 670 35.19 -39.03 6.32
N LEU A 671 34.06 -38.36 6.53
CA LEU A 671 33.14 -38.68 7.61
C LEU A 671 32.30 -39.89 7.23
N ALA A 672 32.22 -40.87 8.13
CA ALA A 672 31.43 -42.07 7.92
C ALA A 672 29.93 -41.75 7.95
N GLU A 673 29.16 -42.37 7.07
CA GLU A 673 27.73 -42.11 6.90
C GLU A 673 26.93 -42.32 8.19
N ASP A 674 27.27 -43.33 8.98
CA ASP A 674 26.62 -43.62 10.27
C ASP A 674 26.86 -42.52 11.32
N VAL A 675 28.04 -41.87 11.28
CA VAL A 675 28.36 -40.72 12.13
C VAL A 675 27.51 -39.52 11.75
N VAL A 676 27.46 -39.19 10.45
CA VAL A 676 26.71 -38.03 9.93
C VAL A 676 25.21 -38.23 10.17
N ARG A 677 24.64 -39.36 9.75
CA ARG A 677 23.21 -39.65 9.93
C ARG A 677 22.77 -39.67 11.40
N GLY A 678 23.62 -40.18 12.29
CA GLY A 678 23.26 -40.38 13.69
C GLY A 678 23.30 -39.11 14.55
N GLN A 679 24.07 -38.10 14.16
CA GLN A 679 24.40 -36.95 15.02
C GLN A 679 24.19 -35.57 14.37
N THR A 680 23.98 -35.51 13.06
CA THR A 680 23.73 -34.23 12.37
C THR A 680 22.34 -33.70 12.67
N LEU A 681 22.26 -32.41 12.96
CA LEU A 681 21.01 -31.67 13.17
C LEU A 681 20.80 -30.67 12.04
N ALA A 682 19.57 -30.59 11.52
CA ALA A 682 19.18 -29.52 10.62
C ALA A 682 19.13 -28.19 11.39
N ALA A 683 19.87 -27.20 10.92
CA ALA A 683 20.05 -25.91 11.58
C ALA A 683 19.37 -24.75 10.83
N GLY A 684 18.47 -25.07 9.89
CA GLY A 684 17.77 -24.10 9.05
C GLY A 684 18.52 -23.82 7.76
N GLY A 685 18.59 -22.55 7.37
CA GLY A 685 19.34 -22.16 6.19
C GLY A 685 19.47 -20.65 6.02
N VAL A 686 20.39 -20.28 5.13
CA VAL A 686 20.64 -18.89 4.74
C VAL A 686 20.20 -18.65 3.30
N THR A 687 19.70 -17.45 3.05
CA THR A 687 19.22 -17.00 1.74
C THR A 687 19.81 -15.64 1.43
N TYR A 688 20.47 -15.54 0.28
CA TYR A 688 21.16 -14.32 -0.13
C TYR A 688 21.15 -14.16 -1.65
N THR A 689 21.45 -12.95 -2.12
CA THR A 689 21.71 -12.66 -3.53
C THR A 689 23.20 -12.46 -3.72
N TYR A 690 23.79 -13.23 -4.62
CA TYR A 690 25.21 -13.18 -4.94
C TYR A 690 25.45 -12.44 -6.25
N ILE A 691 26.42 -11.52 -6.20
CA ILE A 691 26.94 -10.82 -7.38
C ILE A 691 28.36 -11.33 -7.57
N THR A 692 28.63 -11.94 -8.72
CA THR A 692 29.92 -12.57 -8.96
C THR A 692 31.03 -11.55 -9.23
N HIS A 693 32.21 -11.83 -8.68
CA HIS A 693 33.47 -11.17 -9.03
C HIS A 693 34.31 -12.10 -9.93
N GLU A 694 35.47 -11.63 -10.40
CA GLU A 694 36.33 -12.39 -11.32
C GLU A 694 36.75 -13.76 -10.73
N GLU A 695 36.96 -13.82 -9.42
CA GLU A 695 37.37 -15.02 -8.69
C GLU A 695 36.29 -16.13 -8.67
N ALA A 696 35.05 -15.78 -9.01
CA ALA A 696 33.93 -16.71 -9.16
C ALA A 696 33.78 -17.24 -10.61
N GLY A 697 34.72 -16.90 -11.51
CA GLY A 697 34.81 -17.39 -12.89
C GLY A 697 34.34 -16.39 -13.95
N GLN A 698 33.34 -15.58 -13.65
CA GLN A 698 32.88 -14.46 -14.48
C GLN A 698 32.28 -13.39 -13.59
N ALA A 699 32.73 -12.14 -13.73
CA ALA A 699 32.18 -11.02 -12.97
C ALA A 699 30.83 -10.56 -13.54
N GLY A 700 29.97 -10.02 -12.67
CA GLY A 700 28.73 -9.32 -13.06
C GLY A 700 27.48 -10.20 -13.22
N LEU A 701 27.55 -11.50 -12.94
CA LEU A 701 26.35 -12.35 -12.85
C LEU A 701 25.66 -12.13 -11.51
N ILE A 702 24.34 -12.18 -11.50
CA ILE A 702 23.51 -11.93 -10.31
C ILE A 702 22.53 -13.08 -10.16
N TYR A 703 22.60 -13.81 -9.04
CA TYR A 703 21.68 -14.91 -8.76
C TYR A 703 21.44 -15.07 -7.26
N PRO A 704 20.23 -15.50 -6.85
CA PRO A 704 19.95 -15.86 -5.48
C PRO A 704 20.43 -17.27 -5.16
N GLU A 705 20.83 -17.50 -3.92
CA GLU A 705 21.18 -18.83 -3.41
C GLU A 705 20.43 -19.14 -2.12
N VAL A 706 20.12 -20.42 -1.96
CA VAL A 706 19.48 -21.04 -0.80
C VAL A 706 20.43 -22.13 -0.31
N GLN A 707 20.89 -22.01 0.94
CA GLN A 707 21.80 -22.97 1.53
C GLN A 707 21.15 -23.61 2.76
N TRP A 708 20.91 -24.93 2.72
CA TRP A 708 20.53 -25.68 3.91
C TRP A 708 21.74 -25.89 4.81
N ILE A 709 21.58 -25.61 6.09
CA ILE A 709 22.66 -25.70 7.06
C ILE A 709 22.40 -26.89 7.97
N TYR A 710 23.47 -27.64 8.19
CA TYR A 710 23.53 -28.78 9.08
C TYR A 710 24.66 -28.58 10.08
N ASP A 711 24.41 -28.89 11.33
CA ASP A 711 25.42 -28.85 12.38
C ASP A 711 25.69 -30.27 12.90
N LEU A 712 26.98 -30.62 13.05
CA LEU A 712 27.42 -31.93 13.53
C LEU A 712 28.38 -31.77 14.70
N GLU A 713 27.95 -32.16 15.89
CA GLU A 713 28.83 -32.26 17.05
C GLU A 713 29.66 -33.55 16.92
N LEU A 714 30.96 -33.43 16.65
CA LEU A 714 31.87 -34.57 16.54
C LEU A 714 32.42 -34.96 17.91
N GLN A 715 32.56 -36.27 18.13
CA GLN A 715 33.35 -36.78 19.24
C GLN A 715 34.83 -36.41 19.04
N SER A 716 35.55 -36.18 20.13
CA SER A 716 36.95 -35.70 20.10
C SER A 716 37.94 -36.64 19.41
N ASN A 717 37.57 -37.91 19.19
CA ASN A 717 38.36 -38.91 18.46
C ASN A 717 38.04 -38.97 16.96
N VAL A 718 37.02 -38.26 16.47
CA VAL A 718 36.67 -38.18 15.04
C VAL A 718 37.30 -36.94 14.44
N VAL A 719 38.21 -37.15 13.48
CA VAL A 719 39.00 -36.09 12.85
C VAL A 719 38.74 -36.12 11.34
N PRO A 720 38.10 -35.07 10.77
CA PRO A 720 37.92 -34.92 9.32
C PRO A 720 39.24 -35.00 8.56
N ARG A 721 39.21 -35.62 7.37
CA ARG A 721 40.39 -35.76 6.50
C ARG A 721 40.00 -35.55 5.04
N PRO A 722 40.87 -34.90 4.23
CA PRO A 722 40.62 -34.80 2.80
C PRO A 722 40.62 -36.17 2.14
N LYS A 723 39.71 -36.39 1.18
CA LYS A 723 39.58 -37.69 0.50
C LYS A 723 39.62 -37.61 -1.02
N ASP A 724 38.87 -36.72 -1.64
CA ASP A 724 38.73 -36.64 -3.11
C ASP A 724 39.66 -35.61 -3.79
N GLY A 725 40.35 -34.78 -3.00
CA GLY A 725 41.27 -33.74 -3.47
C GLY A 725 40.66 -32.34 -3.61
N GLU A 726 39.39 -32.16 -3.22
CA GLU A 726 38.75 -30.83 -3.20
C GLU A 726 39.19 -29.98 -2.00
N VAL A 727 39.53 -30.64 -0.90
CA VAL A 727 40.04 -30.04 0.35
C VAL A 727 41.54 -30.32 0.49
N ALA A 728 42.32 -29.33 0.91
CA ALA A 728 43.75 -29.46 1.20
C ALA A 728 44.04 -29.95 2.63
N GLY A 729 43.16 -29.62 3.57
CA GLY A 729 43.31 -29.98 4.98
C GLY A 729 42.20 -29.38 5.85
N PHE A 730 42.18 -29.81 7.11
CA PHE A 730 41.24 -29.34 8.14
C PHE A 730 42.00 -28.77 9.33
N GLU A 731 41.48 -27.69 9.90
CA GLU A 731 42.00 -27.02 11.09
C GLU A 731 40.91 -26.97 12.17
N LEU A 732 41.26 -27.35 13.40
CA LEU A 732 40.34 -27.24 14.54
C LEU A 732 40.55 -25.87 15.21
N CYS A 733 39.68 -24.92 14.88
CA CYS A 733 39.81 -23.52 15.27
C CYS A 733 38.98 -23.18 16.51
N GLY A 734 39.55 -22.36 17.40
CA GLY A 734 38.76 -21.66 18.44
C GLY A 734 37.92 -20.55 17.84
N ILE A 735 36.86 -20.14 18.54
CA ILE A 735 35.91 -19.14 18.02
C ILE A 735 36.57 -17.78 17.74
N GLU A 736 37.52 -17.33 18.57
CA GLU A 736 38.22 -16.07 18.32
C GLU A 736 39.08 -16.11 17.06
N GLU A 737 39.70 -17.26 16.77
CA GLU A 737 40.45 -17.45 15.53
C GLU A 737 39.50 -17.44 14.33
N VAL A 738 38.33 -18.08 14.44
CA VAL A 738 37.29 -18.04 13.41
C VAL A 738 36.81 -16.61 13.17
N GLN A 739 36.50 -15.84 14.21
CA GLN A 739 36.11 -14.43 14.10
C GLN A 739 37.22 -13.58 13.47
N HIS A 740 38.48 -13.80 13.88
CA HIS A 740 39.63 -13.12 13.28
C HIS A 740 39.76 -13.44 11.78
N GLN A 741 39.62 -14.70 11.39
CA GLN A 741 39.68 -15.14 9.99
C GLN A 741 38.52 -14.58 9.15
N LEU A 742 37.31 -14.51 9.70
CA LEU A 742 36.14 -13.87 9.09
C LEU A 742 36.40 -12.37 8.85
N ALA A 743 36.84 -11.64 9.88
CA ALA A 743 37.14 -10.20 9.79
C ALA A 743 38.23 -9.87 8.76
N HIS A 744 39.14 -10.81 8.48
CA HIS A 744 40.20 -10.67 7.49
C HIS A 744 39.86 -11.28 6.12
N GLY A 745 38.59 -11.64 5.87
CA GLY A 745 38.11 -12.11 4.57
C GLY A 745 38.76 -13.41 4.10
N LYS A 746 39.15 -14.30 5.02
CA LYS A 746 39.85 -15.56 4.67
C LYS A 746 38.90 -16.67 4.21
N PHE A 747 37.63 -16.57 4.56
CA PHE A 747 36.59 -17.52 4.16
C PHE A 747 36.08 -17.24 2.75
N LYS A 748 35.80 -18.32 2.01
CA LYS A 748 34.99 -18.24 0.81
C LYS A 748 33.65 -17.57 1.17
N PRO A 749 33.12 -16.64 0.35
CA PRO A 749 32.03 -15.76 0.76
C PRO A 749 30.79 -16.47 1.31
N ASN A 750 30.27 -17.50 0.64
CA ASN A 750 29.09 -18.23 1.12
C ASN A 750 29.35 -18.97 2.43
N CYS A 751 30.54 -19.52 2.60
CA CYS A 751 30.94 -20.23 3.81
C CYS A 751 31.07 -19.29 5.00
N ALA A 752 31.55 -18.05 4.77
CA ALA A 752 31.57 -17.00 5.78
C ALA A 752 30.17 -16.73 6.33
N LEU A 753 29.16 -16.65 5.46
CA LEU A 753 27.75 -16.42 5.86
C LEU A 753 27.23 -17.55 6.74
N VAL A 754 27.50 -18.80 6.38
CA VAL A 754 27.09 -19.98 7.17
C VAL A 754 27.76 -20.01 8.55
N VAL A 755 29.03 -19.62 8.64
CA VAL A 755 29.72 -19.52 9.93
C VAL A 755 29.16 -18.37 10.78
N ILE A 756 28.85 -17.22 10.18
CA ILE A 756 28.23 -16.11 10.92
C ILE A 756 26.85 -16.53 11.46
N ASP A 757 26.03 -17.21 10.65
CA ASP A 757 24.75 -17.79 11.10
C ASP A 757 24.94 -18.73 12.30
N PHE A 758 25.94 -19.62 12.25
CA PHE A 758 26.30 -20.47 13.39
C PHE A 758 26.63 -19.65 14.65
N LEU A 759 27.46 -18.60 14.53
CA LEU A 759 27.81 -17.75 15.67
C LEU A 759 26.58 -17.03 16.27
N ILE A 760 25.61 -16.63 15.44
CA ILE A 760 24.35 -16.02 15.88
C ILE A 760 23.49 -17.05 16.62
N ARG A 761 23.24 -18.23 16.03
CA ARG A 761 22.40 -19.28 16.63
C ARG A 761 22.97 -19.82 17.94
N HIS A 762 24.29 -19.80 18.10
CA HIS A 762 24.97 -20.20 19.32
C HIS A 762 25.15 -19.08 20.36
N GLY A 763 24.59 -17.88 20.12
CA GLY A 763 24.64 -16.75 21.06
C GLY A 763 26.04 -16.14 21.24
N ILE A 764 26.95 -16.38 20.29
CA ILE A 764 28.32 -15.85 20.32
C ILE A 764 28.36 -14.47 19.68
N LEU A 765 27.68 -14.30 18.53
CA LEU A 765 27.44 -13.00 17.93
C LEU A 765 26.05 -12.51 18.38
N THR A 766 25.97 -11.32 18.97
CA THR A 766 24.77 -10.78 19.61
C THR A 766 24.67 -9.28 19.39
N ARG A 767 23.48 -8.69 19.65
CA ARG A 767 23.29 -7.23 19.59
C ARG A 767 24.24 -6.46 20.52
N ASP A 768 24.70 -7.07 21.60
CA ASP A 768 25.57 -6.43 22.58
C ASP A 768 27.01 -6.30 22.09
N ASN A 769 27.45 -7.16 21.16
CA ASN A 769 28.84 -7.21 20.69
C ASN A 769 29.02 -6.96 19.18
N GLU A 770 27.92 -6.79 18.43
CA GLU A 770 27.94 -6.48 17.00
C GLU A 770 26.94 -5.36 16.69
N PRO A 771 27.40 -4.12 16.39
CA PRO A 771 26.52 -2.98 16.11
C PRO A 771 25.62 -3.20 14.89
N ASP A 772 26.05 -3.99 13.90
CA ASP A 772 25.29 -4.26 12.68
C ASP A 772 24.48 -5.56 12.75
N PHE A 773 24.27 -6.11 13.95
CA PHE A 773 23.66 -7.43 14.17
C PHE A 773 22.32 -7.61 13.44
N ASP A 774 21.40 -6.65 13.57
CA ASP A 774 20.07 -6.76 12.97
C ASP A 774 20.14 -6.71 11.43
N GLU A 775 21.07 -5.93 10.87
CA GLU A 775 21.30 -5.87 9.43
C GLU A 775 21.94 -7.16 8.91
N ILE A 776 22.94 -7.70 9.63
CA ILE A 776 23.57 -8.99 9.31
C ILE A 776 22.51 -10.09 9.31
N LYS A 777 21.70 -10.19 10.37
CA LYS A 777 20.63 -11.18 10.49
C LYS A 777 19.62 -11.06 9.35
N LEU A 778 19.19 -9.83 9.02
CA LEU A 778 18.27 -9.58 7.90
C LEU A 778 18.89 -9.99 6.55
N ARG A 779 20.18 -9.71 6.33
CA ARG A 779 20.88 -10.02 5.07
C ARG A 779 21.26 -11.50 4.93
N LEU A 780 21.34 -12.25 6.03
CA LEU A 780 21.57 -13.70 6.04
C LEU A 780 20.31 -14.51 5.67
N HIS A 781 19.13 -13.95 5.95
CA HIS A 781 17.84 -14.60 5.67
C HIS A 781 16.98 -13.72 4.77
N ARG A 782 17.50 -13.33 3.60
CA ARG A 782 16.75 -12.50 2.65
C ARG A 782 15.55 -13.28 2.12
N GLU A 783 14.40 -12.63 2.09
CA GLU A 783 13.25 -13.15 1.36
C GLU A 783 13.56 -13.12 -0.14
N LEU A 784 13.45 -14.28 -0.79
CA LEU A 784 13.72 -14.42 -2.22
C LEU A 784 12.41 -14.24 -3.00
N PRO A 785 12.37 -13.38 -4.03
CA PRO A 785 11.14 -13.13 -4.80
C PRO A 785 10.84 -14.24 -5.83
N PHE A 786 11.50 -15.39 -5.70
CA PHE A 786 11.49 -16.48 -6.68
C PHE A 786 10.95 -17.76 -6.04
N PRO A 787 10.23 -18.60 -6.80
CA PRO A 787 9.66 -19.82 -6.24
C PRO A 787 10.74 -20.88 -5.98
N GLY A 788 10.46 -21.77 -5.01
CA GLY A 788 11.31 -22.91 -4.71
C GLY A 788 11.25 -23.29 -3.22
N PRO A 789 11.91 -24.39 -2.85
CA PRO A 789 11.93 -24.89 -1.47
C PRO A 789 12.91 -24.09 -0.61
N HIS A 790 12.54 -22.87 -0.20
CA HIS A 790 13.41 -22.01 0.63
C HIS A 790 12.71 -21.49 1.90
N LYS A 791 11.60 -22.12 2.31
CA LYS A 791 10.96 -21.87 3.60
C LYS A 791 11.54 -22.83 4.65
N PHE A 792 12.31 -22.28 5.57
CA PHE A 792 12.78 -23.02 6.74
C PHE A 792 11.76 -22.89 7.88
N GLU A 793 11.55 -23.96 8.65
CA GLU A 793 10.74 -23.87 9.88
C GLU A 793 11.39 -22.85 10.83
N SER A 794 10.60 -21.92 11.36
CA SER A 794 11.08 -20.93 12.32
C SER A 794 11.48 -21.64 13.63
N PHE A 795 12.76 -21.59 13.99
CA PHE A 795 13.19 -22.08 15.29
C PHE A 795 12.69 -21.18 16.42
N PRO A 796 12.31 -21.75 17.58
CA PRO A 796 12.06 -20.96 18.77
C PRO A 796 13.36 -20.26 19.19
N ASN A 797 13.30 -18.94 19.36
CA ASN A 797 14.39 -18.15 19.97
C ASN A 797 14.75 -18.66 21.37
#